data_AF-A0A7J7QWA3-F1
#
_entry.id   AF-A0A7J7QWA3-F1
#
_cell.length_a   1.000
_cell.length_b   1.000
_cell.length_c   1.000
_cell.angle_alpha   90.00
_cell.angle_beta   90.00
_cell.angle_gamma   90.00
#
_symmetry.space_group_name_H-M   'P 1'
#
loop_
_entity.id
_entity.type
_entity.pdbx_description
1 polymer ?
#
loop_
_entity_poly.entity_id
_entity_poly.type
_entity_poly.pdbx_seq_one_letter_code
_entity_poly.pdbx_strand_id
1 'polypeptide(L)'
;MGGSEGLHRQVLLPFLLCPPSRSACTQCRPLLAALTLSPGLEELRALESEARERRFPSSELLQRLKNCLSEAEACVSRALGLVSGQEAGPHRVADVQMTLAELRAFLDQMSNLPCAMHQIGDVRGVLEQVEAYQAEVCEALASLPPSPALLQALLERGRQLGVEVPEAQELQQQVEQARWLDEVKRTLAPPARRGTLAVMRGLLLAGASVAPSPAVDKARAELQELLTIAERWEEKAHLCLEARQKHPPATLEAIIYEAENIPVHLPNIQALKEALAKARAWIADVDEIQNGDHYPCLDDLEGLVAVGRDLPVGLEELRQLELQVLTAHSWREKASKTFLKKNSCYTLLEVLCPCADAGSDSTKRSRWMEKELGLYKSDTELLGLSAQDLRDPGSVIVAFKEGEQKEKEGILRLRRANSAKPSPLAALTSAASASSLCVCGQVPAGAGALRCDLCQDWFHGRCVSVPRLLNSLRPSPPSSPLLAWWEWDTKFLCPLCMRSRRPRLETILALLVALQRLPVRLPEGEALQCLTERAISWQGRARQALASEDVSALMGRLTDLRQRLQAEPRSPEPPILLPSAPASDPLREGSGKDMPKAQGLENGDSVTSPEKVAAGEGSGKRDLELLSSLLPQLTGPVLELPEATRAPLEELMLEGDLLEVTLDENHSIWQLLQAGRPPDLQRVCTLLELEKAERHGSRGRGRALERRRRRKK
;
A
#
# COMPACT_ATOMS: atom_id res chain seq x y z
N MET A 1 43.53 80.56 -21.40
CA MET A 1 43.10 81.94 -21.74
C MET A 1 44.20 82.60 -22.55
N GLY A 2 43.87 83.04 -23.77
CA GLY A 2 44.78 83.73 -24.67
C GLY A 2 44.94 83.00 -26.00
N GLY A 3 44.22 83.46 -27.03
CA GLY A 3 44.46 83.08 -28.43
C GLY A 3 43.32 82.30 -29.10
N SER A 4 42.42 83.02 -29.77
CA SER A 4 41.92 82.75 -31.14
C SER A 4 40.64 83.55 -31.42
N GLU A 5 40.72 84.89 -31.37
CA GLU A 5 39.70 85.80 -31.93
C GLU A 5 39.90 86.07 -33.43
N GLY A 6 40.58 85.18 -34.15
CA GLY A 6 40.98 85.43 -35.54
C GLY A 6 40.72 84.23 -36.42
N LEU A 7 39.47 84.01 -36.85
CA LEU A 7 39.16 83.20 -38.04
C LEU A 7 37.72 83.37 -38.58
N HIS A 8 36.78 83.98 -37.86
CA HIS A 8 35.40 84.20 -38.36
C HIS A 8 35.22 85.35 -39.38
N ARG A 9 36.30 85.87 -39.99
CA ARG A 9 36.24 86.96 -40.98
C ARG A 9 36.29 86.53 -42.45
N GLN A 10 36.27 85.23 -42.76
CA GLN A 10 36.50 84.74 -44.13
C GLN A 10 35.27 84.25 -44.91
N VAL A 11 34.05 84.27 -44.36
CA VAL A 11 32.84 83.83 -45.09
C VAL A 11 32.10 84.97 -45.82
N LEU A 12 32.47 86.24 -45.61
CA LEU A 12 31.80 87.39 -46.24
C LEU A 12 32.45 87.89 -47.55
N LEU A 13 33.29 87.08 -48.21
CA LEU A 13 34.09 87.53 -49.37
C LEU A 13 33.58 87.21 -50.79
N PRO A 14 32.31 86.80 -51.02
CA PRO A 14 31.67 86.99 -52.33
C PRO A 14 30.70 88.18 -52.40
N PHE A 15 30.47 88.94 -51.32
CA PHE A 15 29.42 89.96 -51.28
C PHE A 15 29.82 91.37 -51.78
N LEU A 16 31.05 91.55 -52.26
CA LEU A 16 31.55 92.85 -52.75
C LEU A 16 31.75 92.95 -54.27
N LEU A 17 31.21 92.00 -55.05
CA LEU A 17 31.27 92.07 -56.51
C LEU A 17 29.89 91.86 -57.14
N CYS A 18 29.01 92.86 -56.95
CA CYS A 18 27.91 93.09 -57.88
C CYS A 18 28.34 94.22 -58.84
N PRO A 19 28.39 93.99 -60.17
CA PRO A 19 28.79 95.02 -61.12
C PRO A 19 27.77 96.17 -61.14
N PRO A 20 28.19 97.44 -61.35
CA PRO A 20 27.30 98.58 -61.29
C PRO A 20 26.56 98.72 -62.64
N SER A 21 25.48 97.98 -62.84
CA SER A 21 24.55 98.22 -63.93
C SER A 21 23.15 98.55 -63.41
N ARG A 22 22.86 99.86 -63.46
CA ARG A 22 21.56 100.53 -63.59
C ARG A 22 20.35 99.91 -62.86
N SER A 23 19.86 100.68 -61.88
CA SER A 23 18.48 100.67 -61.32
C SER A 23 18.11 99.61 -60.27
N ALA A 24 19.08 98.94 -59.63
CA ALA A 24 18.83 98.25 -58.36
C ALA A 24 18.87 99.24 -57.18
N CYS A 25 17.68 99.79 -56.90
CA CYS A 25 17.19 100.49 -55.71
C CYS A 25 18.19 100.80 -54.57
N THR A 26 18.34 102.10 -54.26
CA THR A 26 18.76 102.63 -52.95
C THR A 26 17.95 102.04 -51.77
N GLN A 27 16.80 101.39 -52.04
CA GLN A 27 15.99 100.68 -51.05
C GLN A 27 16.56 99.33 -50.61
N CYS A 28 17.49 98.68 -51.36
CA CYS A 28 18.07 97.37 -51.00
C CYS A 28 19.37 97.46 -50.17
N ARG A 29 19.95 98.66 -50.06
CA ARG A 29 21.15 98.93 -49.24
C ARG A 29 21.01 98.56 -47.75
N PRO A 30 19.85 98.77 -47.10
CA PRO A 30 19.63 98.35 -45.71
C PRO A 30 19.71 96.83 -45.54
N LEU A 31 19.17 96.05 -46.47
CA LEU A 31 19.23 94.58 -46.45
C LEU A 31 20.67 94.06 -46.59
N LEU A 32 21.46 94.68 -47.48
CA LEU A 32 22.86 94.29 -47.68
C LEU A 32 23.74 94.68 -46.48
N ALA A 33 23.49 95.84 -45.86
CA ALA A 33 24.20 96.30 -44.66
C ALA A 33 23.80 95.49 -43.41
N ALA A 34 22.53 95.12 -43.28
CA ALA A 34 22.06 94.29 -42.18
C ALA A 34 22.66 92.88 -42.23
N LEU A 35 22.70 92.24 -43.41
CA LEU A 35 23.32 90.92 -43.58
C LEU A 35 24.84 90.91 -43.31
N THR A 36 25.51 92.06 -43.38
CA THR A 36 26.96 92.18 -43.03
C THR A 36 27.25 92.30 -41.53
N LEU A 37 26.22 92.50 -40.70
CA LEU A 37 26.37 92.76 -39.26
C LEU A 37 25.92 91.58 -38.36
N SER A 38 25.68 90.39 -38.94
CA SER A 38 25.17 89.20 -38.22
C SER A 38 23.92 89.51 -37.37
N PRO A 39 22.81 89.89 -38.01
CA PRO A 39 21.61 90.35 -37.32
C PRO A 39 20.96 89.19 -36.53
N GLY A 40 20.22 89.53 -35.48
CA GLY A 40 19.45 88.54 -34.71
C GLY A 40 18.28 87.93 -35.50
N LEU A 41 17.76 86.78 -35.09
CA LEU A 41 16.62 86.12 -35.75
C LEU A 41 15.38 87.04 -35.84
N GLU A 42 15.12 87.83 -34.78
CA GLU A 42 14.02 88.80 -34.74
C GLU A 42 14.24 89.96 -35.71
N GLU A 43 15.49 90.38 -35.90
CA GLU A 43 15.87 91.42 -36.87
C GLU A 43 15.75 90.90 -38.30
N LEU A 44 16.13 89.65 -38.57
CA LEU A 44 15.91 89.01 -39.87
C LEU A 44 14.41 88.88 -40.18
N ARG A 45 13.57 88.51 -39.20
CA ARG A 45 12.09 88.48 -39.34
C ARG A 45 11.50 89.86 -39.61
N ALA A 46 12.01 90.89 -38.93
CA ALA A 46 11.62 92.28 -39.16
C ALA A 46 12.00 92.75 -40.57
N LEU A 47 13.20 92.39 -41.05
CA LEU A 47 13.66 92.71 -42.41
C LEU A 47 12.85 91.98 -43.50
N GLU A 48 12.40 90.75 -43.26
CA GLU A 48 11.49 90.04 -44.18
C GLU A 48 10.09 90.68 -44.20
N SER A 49 9.57 91.05 -43.02
CA SER A 49 8.28 91.73 -42.88
C SER A 49 8.28 93.11 -43.53
N GLU A 50 9.35 93.90 -43.31
CA GLU A 50 9.56 95.20 -43.96
C GLU A 50 9.70 95.05 -45.49
N ALA A 51 10.40 94.00 -45.95
CA ALA A 51 10.50 93.71 -47.38
C ALA A 51 9.15 93.31 -48.01
N ARG A 52 8.29 92.64 -47.25
CA ARG A 52 6.93 92.26 -47.67
C ARG A 52 5.97 93.45 -47.70
N GLU A 53 6.02 94.33 -46.70
CA GLU A 53 5.20 95.54 -46.62
C GLU A 53 5.54 96.56 -47.71
N ARG A 54 6.83 96.71 -48.02
CA ARG A 54 7.33 97.66 -49.03
C ARG A 54 7.32 97.13 -50.46
N ARG A 55 6.81 95.92 -50.70
CA ARG A 55 6.70 95.26 -52.03
C ARG A 55 8.01 95.26 -52.82
N PHE A 56 9.10 94.81 -52.19
CA PHE A 56 10.37 94.68 -52.89
C PHE A 56 10.26 93.68 -54.07
N PRO A 57 10.86 93.96 -55.25
CA PRO A 57 10.93 93.01 -56.36
C PRO A 57 11.62 91.70 -55.91
N SER A 58 11.25 90.56 -56.49
CA SER A 58 11.85 89.24 -56.22
C SER A 58 13.32 89.19 -56.64
N SER A 59 14.19 89.78 -55.83
CA SER A 59 15.64 89.79 -56.02
C SER A 59 16.26 88.54 -55.41
N GLU A 60 17.41 88.11 -55.93
CA GLU A 60 18.17 87.00 -55.34
C GLU A 60 18.49 87.21 -53.85
N LEU A 61 18.63 88.47 -53.43
CA LEU A 61 18.88 88.84 -52.03
C LEU A 61 17.68 88.54 -51.12
N LEU A 62 16.45 88.77 -51.59
CA LEU A 62 15.23 88.45 -50.83
C LEU A 62 15.02 86.94 -50.71
N GLN A 63 15.34 86.17 -51.78
CA GLN A 63 15.28 84.72 -51.73
C GLN A 63 16.35 84.13 -50.79
N ARG A 64 17.58 84.68 -50.82
CA ARG A 64 18.64 84.29 -49.88
C ARG A 64 18.29 84.65 -48.43
N LEU A 65 17.66 85.80 -48.17
CA LEU A 65 17.15 86.17 -46.84
C LEU A 65 16.09 85.17 -46.35
N LYS A 66 15.11 84.81 -47.19
CA LYS A 66 14.07 83.82 -46.86
C LYS A 66 14.63 82.43 -46.59
N ASN A 67 15.60 81.99 -47.39
CA ASN A 67 16.28 80.71 -47.17
C ASN A 67 17.08 80.74 -45.84
N CYS A 68 17.87 81.79 -45.58
CA CYS A 68 18.61 81.96 -44.32
C CYS A 68 17.68 81.99 -43.10
N LEU A 69 16.53 82.67 -43.21
CA LEU A 69 15.49 82.67 -42.18
C LEU A 69 14.91 81.27 -41.95
N SER A 70 14.55 80.55 -43.02
CA SER A 70 14.00 79.19 -42.89
C SER A 70 15.00 78.21 -42.29
N GLU A 71 16.29 78.32 -42.63
CA GLU A 71 17.37 77.51 -42.07
C GLU A 71 17.64 77.88 -40.61
N ALA A 72 17.67 79.17 -40.26
CA ALA A 72 17.82 79.64 -38.89
C ALA A 72 16.62 79.24 -38.01
N GLU A 73 15.39 79.30 -38.52
CA GLU A 73 14.18 78.84 -37.81
C GLU A 73 14.16 77.32 -37.62
N ALA A 74 14.63 76.55 -38.63
CA ALA A 74 14.80 75.11 -38.51
C ALA A 74 15.89 74.75 -37.47
N CYS A 75 17.02 75.46 -37.49
CA CYS A 75 18.09 75.32 -36.49
C CYS A 75 17.60 75.66 -35.08
N VAL A 76 16.89 76.77 -34.89
CA VAL A 76 16.34 77.15 -33.58
C VAL A 76 15.29 76.13 -33.11
N SER A 77 14.44 75.63 -33.99
CA SER A 77 13.44 74.60 -33.64
C SER A 77 14.11 73.29 -33.20
N ARG A 78 15.17 72.86 -33.92
CA ARG A 78 15.94 71.67 -33.59
C ARG A 78 16.79 71.86 -32.32
N ALA A 79 17.37 73.04 -32.10
CA ALA A 79 18.11 73.39 -30.89
C ALA A 79 17.21 73.46 -29.66
N LEU A 80 16.03 74.08 -29.76
CA LEU A 80 15.03 74.08 -28.71
C LEU A 80 14.53 72.66 -28.42
N GLY A 81 14.37 71.82 -29.44
CA GLY A 81 14.05 70.40 -29.27
C GLY A 81 15.11 69.62 -28.49
N LEU A 82 16.40 69.90 -28.73
CA LEU A 82 17.52 69.29 -27.98
C LEU A 82 17.56 69.77 -26.52
N VAL A 83 17.47 71.08 -26.28
CA VAL A 83 17.57 71.68 -24.94
C VAL A 83 16.35 71.35 -24.09
N SER A 84 15.14 71.47 -24.64
CA SER A 84 13.91 71.06 -23.92
C SER A 84 13.84 69.55 -23.69
N GLY A 85 14.52 68.76 -24.51
CA GLY A 85 14.70 67.32 -24.34
C GLY A 85 15.53 66.94 -23.10
N GLN A 86 16.47 67.80 -22.66
CA GLN A 86 17.25 67.58 -21.44
C GLN A 86 16.47 67.88 -20.16
N GLU A 87 15.50 68.81 -20.21
CA GLU A 87 14.71 69.23 -19.05
C GLU A 87 13.45 68.38 -18.83
N ALA A 88 12.98 67.68 -19.86
CA ALA A 88 11.87 66.75 -19.76
C ALA A 88 12.35 65.43 -19.12
N GLY A 89 11.90 65.16 -17.90
CA GLY A 89 12.27 63.97 -17.13
C GLY A 89 12.02 62.61 -17.83
N PRO A 90 12.35 61.50 -17.15
CA PRO A 90 12.63 60.17 -17.73
C PRO A 90 11.46 59.41 -18.42
N HIS A 91 10.36 60.07 -18.80
CA HIS A 91 9.11 59.43 -19.25
C HIS A 91 8.58 59.85 -20.63
N ARG A 92 9.42 60.37 -21.54
CA ARG A 92 9.07 60.41 -22.98
C ARG A 92 10.00 59.57 -23.83
N VAL A 93 9.36 58.86 -24.77
CA VAL A 93 9.96 58.06 -25.84
C VAL A 93 10.75 58.98 -26.76
N ALA A 94 11.97 58.56 -27.05
CA ALA A 94 12.93 59.16 -27.97
C ALA A 94 12.31 59.49 -29.33
N ASP A 95 12.41 60.75 -29.76
CA ASP A 95 12.10 61.10 -31.14
C ASP A 95 13.13 62.06 -31.78
N VAL A 96 14.21 62.39 -31.07
CA VAL A 96 15.41 63.01 -31.66
C VAL A 96 16.65 62.44 -30.97
N GLN A 97 17.20 61.37 -31.53
CA GLN A 97 18.54 60.89 -31.18
C GLN A 97 19.51 61.47 -32.23
N MET A 98 20.42 62.34 -31.78
CA MET A 98 21.58 62.74 -32.58
C MET A 98 22.82 62.08 -32.00
N THR A 99 23.74 61.64 -32.84
CA THR A 99 25.06 61.17 -32.40
C THR A 99 25.96 62.36 -32.00
N LEU A 100 27.00 62.11 -31.19
CA LEU A 100 28.02 63.12 -30.90
C LEU A 100 28.58 63.79 -32.17
N ALA A 101 28.77 63.01 -33.25
CA ALA A 101 29.24 63.51 -34.53
C ALA A 101 28.23 64.45 -35.21
N GLU A 102 26.95 64.11 -35.16
CA GLU A 102 25.87 64.95 -35.68
C GLU A 102 25.67 66.23 -34.86
N LEU A 103 25.87 66.17 -33.54
CA LEU A 103 25.83 67.35 -32.66
C LEU A 103 26.94 68.36 -33.02
N ARG A 104 28.16 67.87 -33.25
CA ARG A 104 29.28 68.70 -33.73
C ARG A 104 28.97 69.30 -35.10
N ALA A 105 28.48 68.50 -36.04
CA ALA A 105 28.10 68.98 -37.38
C ALA A 105 26.94 70.00 -37.33
N PHE A 106 25.98 69.83 -36.43
CA PHE A 106 24.87 70.76 -36.23
C PHE A 106 25.34 72.10 -35.65
N LEU A 107 26.27 72.09 -34.69
CA LEU A 107 26.90 73.31 -34.17
C LEU A 107 27.68 74.05 -35.25
N ASP A 108 28.44 73.33 -36.08
CA ASP A 108 29.14 73.91 -37.22
C ASP A 108 28.14 74.54 -38.21
N GLN A 109 27.03 73.84 -38.52
CA GLN A 109 25.97 74.38 -39.37
C GLN A 109 25.36 75.67 -38.80
N MET A 110 25.06 75.72 -37.49
CA MET A 110 24.52 76.93 -36.85
C MET A 110 25.53 78.09 -36.83
N SER A 111 26.81 77.79 -36.64
CA SER A 111 27.88 78.80 -36.59
C SER A 111 28.22 79.42 -37.96
N ASN A 112 27.92 78.71 -39.04
CA ASN A 112 28.14 79.15 -40.42
C ASN A 112 26.98 79.98 -40.99
N LEU A 113 25.84 80.07 -40.27
CA LEU A 113 24.72 80.91 -40.67
C LEU A 113 25.01 82.39 -40.34
N PRO A 114 24.65 83.35 -41.22
CA PRO A 114 24.86 84.78 -41.01
C PRO A 114 23.80 85.39 -40.07
N CYS A 115 23.54 84.74 -38.93
CA CYS A 115 22.53 85.11 -37.95
C CYS A 115 23.08 84.92 -36.53
N ALA A 116 22.91 85.91 -35.66
CA ALA A 116 23.20 85.75 -34.24
C ALA A 116 22.06 84.99 -33.56
N MET A 117 22.37 83.81 -33.00
CA MET A 117 21.41 82.94 -32.31
C MET A 117 21.92 82.63 -30.90
N HIS A 118 21.12 82.90 -29.87
CA HIS A 118 21.51 82.58 -28.49
C HIS A 118 21.56 81.07 -28.23
N GLN A 119 20.75 80.31 -28.97
CA GLN A 119 20.70 78.84 -28.92
C GLN A 119 22.04 78.19 -29.31
N ILE A 120 22.97 78.89 -29.98
CA ILE A 120 24.34 78.40 -30.20
C ILE A 120 25.08 78.22 -28.87
N GLY A 121 24.86 79.11 -27.90
CA GLY A 121 25.42 78.99 -26.55
C GLY A 121 24.85 77.79 -25.80
N ASP A 122 23.52 77.61 -25.90
CA ASP A 122 22.83 76.49 -25.23
C ASP A 122 23.29 75.14 -25.79
N VAL A 123 23.32 74.97 -27.12
CA VAL A 123 23.78 73.73 -27.78
C VAL A 123 25.29 73.49 -27.55
N ARG A 124 26.11 74.55 -27.42
CA ARG A 124 27.53 74.42 -27.03
C ARG A 124 27.67 73.90 -25.60
N GLY A 125 26.84 74.39 -24.68
CA GLY A 125 26.76 73.87 -23.32
C GLY A 125 26.37 72.38 -23.29
N VAL A 126 25.43 71.96 -24.15
CA VAL A 126 25.09 70.53 -24.32
C VAL A 126 26.30 69.73 -24.82
N LEU A 127 27.03 70.22 -25.84
CA LEU A 127 28.23 69.53 -26.35
C LEU A 127 29.29 69.37 -25.26
N GLU A 128 29.57 70.41 -24.47
CA GLU A 128 30.54 70.35 -23.36
C GLU A 128 30.12 69.31 -22.30
N GLN A 129 28.83 69.21 -21.98
CA GLN A 129 28.29 68.19 -21.07
C GLN A 129 28.45 66.77 -21.62
N VAL A 130 28.20 66.57 -22.92
CA VAL A 130 28.34 65.26 -23.58
C VAL A 130 29.82 64.87 -23.69
N GLU A 131 30.73 65.81 -23.98
CA GLU A 131 32.18 65.55 -24.03
C GLU A 131 32.77 65.28 -22.64
N ALA A 132 32.30 65.98 -21.60
CA ALA A 132 32.64 65.68 -20.22
C ALA A 132 32.17 64.28 -19.82
N TYR A 133 30.93 63.92 -20.18
CA TYR A 133 30.41 62.57 -19.99
C TYR A 133 31.24 61.51 -20.74
N GLN A 134 31.61 61.76 -22.00
CA GLN A 134 32.45 60.85 -22.77
C GLN A 134 33.81 60.61 -22.08
N ALA A 135 34.45 61.67 -21.57
CA ALA A 135 35.71 61.55 -20.84
C ALA A 135 35.55 60.71 -19.55
N GLU A 136 34.49 60.96 -18.77
CA GLU A 136 34.19 60.20 -17.55
C GLU A 136 33.89 58.71 -17.85
N VAL A 137 33.17 58.40 -18.94
CA VAL A 137 32.91 57.02 -19.36
C VAL A 137 34.20 56.32 -19.80
N CYS A 138 35.04 56.99 -20.60
CA CYS A 138 36.34 56.44 -21.01
C CYS A 138 37.25 56.16 -19.81
N GLU A 139 37.27 57.06 -18.82
CA GLU A 139 38.03 56.87 -17.57
C GLU A 139 37.48 55.69 -16.76
N ALA A 140 36.16 55.60 -16.62
CA ALA A 140 35.52 54.49 -15.90
C ALA A 140 35.77 53.13 -16.58
N LEU A 141 35.71 53.07 -17.92
CA LEU A 141 36.02 51.87 -18.71
C LEU A 141 37.51 51.49 -18.66
N ALA A 142 38.42 52.46 -18.47
CA ALA A 142 39.86 52.21 -18.31
C ALA A 142 40.23 51.75 -16.88
N SER A 143 39.41 52.09 -15.87
CA SER A 143 39.62 51.68 -14.49
C SER A 143 39.29 50.20 -14.26
N LEU A 144 40.18 49.43 -13.62
CA LEU A 144 39.99 48.01 -13.32
C LEU A 144 40.15 47.76 -11.80
N PRO A 145 39.18 47.15 -11.08
CA PRO A 145 37.82 46.80 -11.49
C PRO A 145 36.85 48.00 -11.34
N PRO A 146 35.97 48.24 -12.31
CA PRO A 146 34.99 49.32 -12.22
C PRO A 146 33.88 48.97 -11.22
N SER A 147 33.44 49.94 -10.42
CA SER A 147 32.36 49.69 -9.45
C SER A 147 30.98 49.68 -10.13
N PRO A 148 30.13 48.67 -9.90
CA PRO A 148 28.85 48.53 -10.59
C PRO A 148 27.89 49.70 -10.31
N ALA A 149 27.97 50.31 -9.12
CA ALA A 149 27.19 51.49 -8.75
C ALA A 149 27.59 52.73 -9.57
N LEU A 150 28.88 52.91 -9.85
CA LEU A 150 29.38 54.02 -10.68
C LEU A 150 28.94 53.85 -12.13
N LEU A 151 29.08 52.64 -12.69
CA LEU A 151 28.67 52.36 -14.08
C LEU A 151 27.16 52.55 -14.28
N GLN A 152 26.35 52.16 -13.29
CA GLN A 152 24.91 52.38 -13.26
C GLN A 152 24.54 53.88 -13.29
N ALA A 153 25.21 54.69 -12.46
CA ALA A 153 25.00 56.14 -12.40
C ALA A 153 25.39 56.84 -13.71
N LEU A 154 26.48 56.39 -14.35
CA LEU A 154 26.90 56.90 -15.65
C LEU A 154 25.88 56.56 -16.74
N LEU A 155 25.30 55.35 -16.77
CA LEU A 155 24.24 55.01 -17.73
C LEU A 155 22.98 55.88 -17.55
N GLU A 156 22.57 56.13 -16.30
CA GLU A 156 21.40 56.97 -16.01
C GLU A 156 21.63 58.42 -16.45
N ARG A 157 22.84 58.95 -16.24
CA ARG A 157 23.24 60.26 -16.75
C ARG A 157 23.31 60.28 -18.28
N GLY A 158 23.83 59.23 -18.91
CA GLY A 158 23.85 59.09 -20.38
C GLY A 158 22.45 59.14 -21.00
N ARG A 159 21.45 58.53 -20.36
CA ARG A 159 20.04 58.57 -20.82
C ARG A 159 19.41 59.97 -20.73
N GLN A 160 19.93 60.85 -19.89
CA GLN A 160 19.44 62.23 -19.72
C GLN A 160 20.01 63.20 -20.76
N LEU A 161 21.10 62.83 -21.45
CA LEU A 161 21.77 63.72 -22.40
C LEU A 161 21.08 63.80 -23.77
N GLY A 162 20.21 62.85 -24.13
CA GLY A 162 19.49 62.83 -25.42
C GLY A 162 20.38 62.67 -26.66
N VAL A 163 21.68 62.44 -26.48
CA VAL A 163 22.71 62.32 -27.53
C VAL A 163 23.36 60.95 -27.42
N GLU A 164 23.45 60.24 -28.56
CA GLU A 164 24.08 58.93 -28.59
C GLU A 164 25.61 59.05 -28.57
N VAL A 165 26.21 58.49 -27.53
CA VAL A 165 27.66 58.38 -27.34
C VAL A 165 28.04 56.91 -27.57
N PRO A 166 28.94 56.60 -28.52
CA PRO A 166 29.34 55.22 -28.84
C PRO A 166 29.82 54.42 -27.61
N GLU A 167 30.58 55.07 -26.72
CA GLU A 167 31.12 54.48 -25.50
C GLU A 167 30.02 54.10 -24.49
N ALA A 168 28.80 54.66 -24.62
CA ALA A 168 27.66 54.27 -23.80
C ALA A 168 27.17 52.84 -24.11
N GLN A 169 27.38 52.32 -25.33
CA GLN A 169 27.07 50.92 -25.67
C GLN A 169 28.03 49.94 -24.99
N GLU A 170 29.32 50.30 -24.90
CA GLU A 170 30.32 49.51 -24.16
C GLU A 170 30.07 49.56 -22.65
N LEU A 171 29.70 50.74 -22.14
CA LEU A 171 29.28 50.91 -20.75
C LEU A 171 28.06 50.02 -20.40
N GLN A 172 27.06 49.96 -21.28
CA GLN A 172 25.89 49.11 -21.10
C GLN A 172 26.27 47.63 -21.04
N GLN A 173 27.15 47.17 -21.93
CA GLN A 173 27.66 45.79 -21.92
C GLN A 173 28.40 45.47 -20.62
N GLN A 174 29.28 46.35 -20.14
CA GLN A 174 30.01 46.16 -18.88
C GLN A 174 29.07 46.10 -17.66
N VAL A 175 28.01 46.89 -17.64
CA VAL A 175 26.99 46.84 -16.57
C VAL A 175 26.22 45.53 -16.59
N GLU A 176 25.83 45.04 -17.77
CA GLU A 176 25.17 43.74 -17.91
C GLU A 176 26.09 42.59 -17.48
N GLN A 177 27.38 42.64 -17.84
CA GLN A 177 28.39 41.69 -17.38
C GLN A 177 28.53 41.70 -15.85
N ALA A 178 28.69 42.89 -15.25
CA ALA A 178 28.87 43.04 -13.81
C ALA A 178 27.63 42.56 -13.03
N ARG A 179 26.42 42.93 -13.49
CA ARG A 179 25.16 42.49 -12.89
C ARG A 179 24.99 40.98 -12.93
N TRP A 180 25.28 40.36 -14.08
CA TRP A 180 25.19 38.90 -14.21
C TRP A 180 26.22 38.18 -13.33
N LEU A 181 27.48 38.63 -13.32
CA LEU A 181 28.52 38.07 -12.45
C LEU A 181 28.16 38.19 -10.96
N ASP A 182 27.59 39.32 -10.55
CA ASP A 182 27.12 39.51 -9.18
C ASP A 182 25.91 38.62 -8.85
N GLU A 183 25.02 38.37 -9.80
CA GLU A 183 23.91 37.43 -9.64
C GLU A 183 24.39 35.99 -9.47
N VAL A 184 25.37 35.56 -10.28
CA VAL A 184 26.00 34.23 -10.17
C VAL A 184 26.67 34.08 -8.80
N LYS A 185 27.46 35.08 -8.37
CA LYS A 185 28.09 35.07 -7.05
C LYS A 185 27.06 35.01 -5.92
N ARG A 186 25.99 35.81 -5.98
CA ARG A 186 24.92 35.81 -4.96
C ARG A 186 24.17 34.48 -4.89
N THR A 187 23.98 33.82 -6.03
CA THR A 187 23.31 32.51 -6.10
C THR A 187 24.16 31.38 -5.52
N LEU A 188 25.48 31.47 -5.67
CA LEU A 188 26.45 30.45 -5.19
C LEU A 188 27.01 30.74 -3.79
N ALA A 189 26.78 31.93 -3.23
CA ALA A 189 27.31 32.33 -1.93
C ALA A 189 26.64 31.57 -0.75
N PRO A 190 27.41 31.02 0.20
CA PRO A 190 26.88 30.60 1.51
C PRO A 190 26.36 31.84 2.26
N PRO A 191 25.16 31.87 2.89
CA PRO A 191 24.29 30.79 3.34
C PRO A 191 23.07 30.51 2.44
N ALA A 192 22.96 31.20 1.30
CA ALA A 192 21.85 31.07 0.38
C ALA A 192 22.08 29.85 -0.53
N ARG A 193 21.88 28.62 -0.03
CA ARG A 193 21.69 27.42 -0.87
C ARG A 193 20.39 27.51 -1.69
N ARG A 194 20.19 28.63 -2.40
CA ARG A 194 18.98 29.00 -3.16
C ARG A 194 19.07 28.59 -4.63
N GLY A 195 20.25 28.21 -5.12
CA GLY A 195 20.42 27.70 -6.47
C GLY A 195 19.71 26.35 -6.61
N THR A 196 18.55 26.34 -7.25
CA THR A 196 17.97 25.12 -7.82
C THR A 196 18.56 24.88 -9.21
N LEU A 197 18.47 23.65 -9.71
CA LEU A 197 18.87 23.33 -11.09
C LEU A 197 18.20 24.25 -12.13
N ALA A 198 16.95 24.66 -11.87
CA ALA A 198 16.23 25.61 -12.73
C ALA A 198 16.86 27.01 -12.73
N VAL A 199 17.27 27.52 -11.57
CA VAL A 199 17.94 28.82 -11.44
C VAL A 199 19.31 28.79 -12.14
N MET A 200 20.07 27.71 -11.99
CA MET A 200 21.37 27.55 -12.67
C MET A 200 21.24 27.54 -14.20
N ARG A 201 20.25 26.79 -14.73
CA ARG A 201 19.93 26.79 -16.16
C ARG A 201 19.50 28.18 -16.64
N GLY A 202 18.71 28.89 -15.84
CA GLY A 202 18.31 30.28 -16.11
C GLY A 202 19.51 31.24 -16.17
N LEU A 203 20.46 31.12 -15.26
CA LEU A 203 21.70 31.92 -15.25
C LEU A 203 22.60 31.62 -16.45
N LEU A 204 22.69 30.36 -16.90
CA LEU A 204 23.41 30.01 -18.12
C LEU A 204 22.75 30.59 -19.38
N LEU A 205 21.42 30.58 -19.45
CA LEU A 205 20.67 31.21 -20.54
C LEU A 205 20.86 32.73 -20.55
N ALA A 206 20.77 33.39 -19.39
CA ALA A 206 21.04 34.83 -19.28
C ALA A 206 22.50 35.16 -19.65
N GLY A 207 23.46 34.30 -19.27
CA GLY A 207 24.87 34.47 -19.61
C GLY A 207 25.17 34.30 -21.10
N ALA A 208 24.27 33.71 -21.89
CA ALA A 208 24.40 33.63 -23.35
C ALA A 208 24.06 34.95 -24.05
N SER A 209 23.24 35.81 -23.42
CA SER A 209 22.92 37.15 -23.93
C SER A 209 23.90 38.24 -23.49
N VAL A 210 24.77 37.94 -22.52
CA VAL A 210 25.78 38.88 -22.00
C VAL A 210 26.98 38.93 -22.95
N ALA A 211 27.55 40.12 -23.15
CA ALA A 211 28.74 40.32 -23.98
C ALA A 211 29.94 39.46 -23.50
N PRO A 212 30.73 38.88 -24.41
CA PRO A 212 31.79 37.93 -24.06
C PRO A 212 32.97 38.63 -23.37
N SER A 213 33.41 38.07 -22.24
CA SER A 213 34.62 38.49 -21.54
C SER A 213 35.25 37.30 -20.80
N PRO A 214 36.57 37.30 -20.51
CA PRO A 214 37.23 36.18 -19.85
C PRO A 214 36.62 35.82 -18.48
N ALA A 215 36.11 36.82 -17.75
CA ALA A 215 35.42 36.61 -16.48
C ALA A 215 34.05 35.96 -16.66
N VAL A 216 33.28 36.38 -17.68
CA VAL A 216 31.99 35.78 -18.03
C VAL A 216 32.17 34.35 -18.50
N ASP A 217 33.13 34.08 -19.39
CA ASP A 217 33.41 32.75 -19.90
C ASP A 217 33.85 31.79 -18.80
N LYS A 218 34.72 32.25 -17.89
CA LYS A 218 35.13 31.48 -16.71
C LYS A 218 33.93 31.16 -15.81
N ALA A 219 33.12 32.15 -15.45
CA ALA A 219 31.95 31.94 -14.60
C ALA A 219 30.89 31.03 -15.26
N ARG A 220 30.72 31.11 -16.59
CA ARG A 220 29.84 30.20 -17.35
C ARG A 220 30.37 28.78 -17.34
N ALA A 221 31.68 28.59 -17.52
CA ALA A 221 32.31 27.27 -17.46
C ALA A 221 32.16 26.63 -16.06
N GLU A 222 32.46 27.39 -15.00
CA GLU A 222 32.30 26.93 -13.61
C GLU A 222 30.82 26.60 -13.29
N LEU A 223 29.88 27.44 -13.74
CA LEU A 223 28.45 27.19 -13.56
C LEU A 223 27.96 25.95 -14.32
N GLN A 224 28.47 25.72 -15.54
CA GLN A 224 28.16 24.54 -16.35
C GLN A 224 28.73 23.26 -15.74
N GLU A 225 29.95 23.30 -15.20
CA GLU A 225 30.55 22.18 -14.49
C GLU A 225 29.73 21.82 -13.24
N LEU A 226 29.41 22.82 -12.42
CA LEU A 226 28.56 22.62 -11.24
C LEU A 226 27.18 22.06 -11.60
N LEU A 227 26.56 22.54 -12.68
CA LEU A 227 25.27 22.02 -13.15
C LEU A 227 25.39 20.55 -13.55
N THR A 228 26.43 20.18 -14.28
CA THR A 228 26.67 18.81 -14.74
C THR A 228 26.86 17.86 -13.54
N ILE A 229 27.61 18.29 -12.52
CA ILE A 229 27.80 17.54 -11.27
C ILE A 229 26.46 17.40 -10.53
N ALA A 230 25.73 18.49 -10.38
CA ALA A 230 24.44 18.53 -9.69
C ALA A 230 23.38 17.62 -10.37
N GLU A 231 23.27 17.67 -11.69
CA GLU A 231 22.37 16.81 -12.47
C GLU A 231 22.75 15.33 -12.34
N ARG A 232 24.04 15.00 -12.37
CA ARG A 232 24.52 13.62 -12.17
C ARG A 232 24.16 13.08 -10.79
N TRP A 233 24.29 13.90 -9.74
CA TRP A 233 23.90 13.51 -8.38
C TRP A 233 22.38 13.39 -8.22
N GLU A 234 21.62 14.26 -8.88
CA GLU A 234 20.15 14.19 -8.91
C GLU A 234 19.65 12.91 -9.58
N GLU A 235 20.27 12.52 -10.70
CA GLU A 235 19.97 11.27 -11.41
C GLU A 235 20.41 10.05 -10.59
N LYS A 236 21.61 10.07 -9.99
CA LYS A 236 22.08 9.01 -9.10
C LYS A 236 21.14 8.80 -7.91
N ALA A 237 20.68 9.88 -7.29
CA ALA A 237 19.70 9.82 -6.20
C ALA A 237 18.35 9.29 -6.67
N HIS A 238 17.90 9.69 -7.85
CA HIS A 238 16.67 9.19 -8.46
C HIS A 238 16.72 7.67 -8.65
N LEU A 239 17.81 7.15 -9.24
CA LEU A 239 18.00 5.71 -9.45
C LEU A 239 17.99 4.92 -8.12
N CYS A 240 18.51 5.49 -7.03
CA CYS A 240 18.45 4.86 -5.71
C CYS A 240 17.04 4.84 -5.10
N LEU A 241 16.16 5.79 -5.49
CA LEU A 241 14.77 5.84 -5.04
C LEU A 241 13.85 4.93 -5.89
N GLU A 242 14.28 4.58 -7.10
CA GLU A 242 13.52 3.67 -7.97
C GLU A 242 13.49 2.24 -7.42
N ALA A 243 12.31 1.60 -7.48
CA ALA A 243 12.05 0.29 -6.88
C ALA A 243 12.81 -0.90 -7.50
N ARG A 244 13.64 -0.69 -8.53
CA ARG A 244 14.33 -1.78 -9.25
C ARG A 244 15.54 -2.31 -8.50
N GLN A 245 16.22 -1.48 -7.70
CA GLN A 245 17.38 -1.90 -6.93
C GLN A 245 17.44 -1.14 -5.60
N LYS A 246 17.08 -1.82 -4.51
CA LYS A 246 17.19 -1.26 -3.16
C LYS A 246 18.63 -1.35 -2.66
N HIS A 247 19.20 -0.25 -2.20
CA HIS A 247 20.57 -0.19 -1.67
C HIS A 247 20.58 -0.16 -0.14
N PRO A 248 21.61 -0.73 0.51
CA PRO A 248 21.69 -0.73 1.97
C PRO A 248 21.90 0.69 2.53
N PRO A 249 21.48 0.95 3.79
CA PRO A 249 21.57 2.28 4.42
C PRO A 249 22.97 2.90 4.33
N ALA A 250 24.02 2.12 4.58
CA ALA A 250 25.41 2.58 4.54
C ALA A 250 25.83 3.14 3.16
N THR A 251 25.35 2.54 2.07
CA THR A 251 25.63 3.05 0.70
C THR A 251 24.91 4.36 0.46
N LEU A 252 23.66 4.49 0.91
CA LEU A 252 22.88 5.72 0.77
C LEU A 252 23.48 6.86 1.61
N GLU A 253 24.00 6.56 2.80
CA GLU A 253 24.71 7.51 3.65
C GLU A 253 25.94 8.10 2.97
N ALA A 254 26.76 7.26 2.31
CA ALA A 254 27.92 7.72 1.56
C ALA A 254 27.51 8.65 0.41
N ILE A 255 26.46 8.30 -0.34
CA ILE A 255 25.91 9.12 -1.43
C ILE A 255 25.43 10.48 -0.90
N ILE A 256 24.71 10.48 0.21
CA ILE A 256 24.22 11.71 0.85
C ILE A 256 25.39 12.59 1.31
N TYR A 257 26.37 12.01 2.00
CA TYR A 257 27.53 12.73 2.52
C TYR A 257 28.36 13.39 1.40
N GLU A 258 28.59 12.68 0.30
CA GLU A 258 29.27 13.25 -0.87
C GLU A 258 28.46 14.39 -1.51
N ALA A 259 27.15 14.24 -1.62
CA ALA A 259 26.25 15.25 -2.23
C ALA A 259 26.03 16.50 -1.34
N GLU A 260 26.23 16.40 -0.03
CA GLU A 260 26.08 17.54 0.90
C GLU A 260 27.08 18.68 0.65
N ASN A 261 28.20 18.38 -0.03
CA ASN A 261 29.22 19.34 -0.41
C ASN A 261 28.84 20.20 -1.63
N ILE A 262 27.75 19.86 -2.32
CA ILE A 262 27.31 20.56 -3.53
C ILE A 262 26.47 21.79 -3.10
N PRO A 263 26.81 23.02 -3.56
CA PRO A 263 26.11 24.25 -3.19
C PRO A 263 24.78 24.45 -3.96
N VAL A 264 24.06 23.37 -4.25
CA VAL A 264 22.83 23.36 -5.06
C VAL A 264 21.74 22.59 -4.31
N HIS A 265 20.50 23.08 -4.38
CA HIS A 265 19.36 22.36 -3.82
C HIS A 265 18.96 21.19 -4.74
N LEU A 266 19.15 19.97 -4.24
CA LEU A 266 18.90 18.70 -4.93
C LEU A 266 17.69 17.97 -4.30
N PRO A 267 16.48 18.06 -4.88
CA PRO A 267 15.27 17.51 -4.26
C PRO A 267 15.30 15.98 -4.11
N ASN A 268 15.87 15.23 -5.05
CA ASN A 268 15.99 13.77 -4.92
C ASN A 268 16.97 13.37 -3.80
N ILE A 269 18.04 14.15 -3.57
CA ILE A 269 18.93 13.92 -2.42
C ILE A 269 18.19 14.18 -1.11
N GLN A 270 17.32 15.19 -1.05
CA GLN A 270 16.48 15.45 0.12
C GLN A 270 15.47 14.31 0.36
N ALA A 271 14.82 13.82 -0.69
CA ALA A 271 13.95 12.65 -0.62
C ALA A 271 14.71 11.39 -0.17
N LEU A 272 15.97 11.23 -0.61
CA LEU A 272 16.84 10.13 -0.18
C LEU A 272 17.20 10.23 1.31
N LYS A 273 17.47 11.45 1.82
CA LYS A 273 17.67 11.70 3.26
C LYS A 273 16.45 11.32 4.09
N GLU A 274 15.26 11.70 3.62
CA GLU A 274 14.00 11.36 4.30
C GLU A 274 13.72 9.86 4.26
N ALA A 275 13.96 9.20 3.13
CA ALA A 275 13.83 7.75 3.01
C ALA A 275 14.80 7.00 3.94
N LEU A 276 16.05 7.46 4.03
CA LEU A 276 17.03 6.92 4.96
C LEU A 276 16.64 7.16 6.43
N ALA A 277 16.10 8.33 6.76
CA ALA A 277 15.62 8.62 8.11
C ALA A 277 14.45 7.69 8.50
N LYS A 278 13.50 7.47 7.59
CA LYS A 278 12.41 6.50 7.78
C LYS A 278 12.92 5.06 7.92
N ALA A 279 13.92 4.68 7.13
CA ALA A 279 14.57 3.37 7.23
C ALA A 279 15.25 3.17 8.60
N ARG A 280 15.96 4.18 9.11
CA ARG A 280 16.57 4.13 10.45
C ARG A 280 15.54 4.06 11.57
N ALA A 281 14.45 4.82 11.47
CA ALA A 281 13.34 4.74 12.41
C ALA A 281 12.72 3.34 12.41
N TRP A 282 12.46 2.80 11.21
CA TRP A 282 11.97 1.44 11.06
C TRP A 282 12.91 0.38 11.65
N ILE A 283 14.24 0.48 11.43
CA ILE A 283 15.22 -0.43 12.04
C ILE A 283 15.15 -0.33 13.57
N ALA A 284 15.05 0.87 14.13
CA ALA A 284 14.91 1.07 15.57
C ALA A 284 13.62 0.44 16.12
N ASP A 285 12.49 0.60 15.42
CA ASP A 285 11.21 -0.03 15.79
C ASP A 285 11.33 -1.57 15.78
N VAL A 286 12.04 -2.14 14.79
CA VAL A 286 12.30 -3.58 14.72
C VAL A 286 13.17 -4.05 15.87
N ASP A 287 14.24 -3.32 16.18
CA ASP A 287 15.13 -3.64 17.30
C ASP A 287 14.40 -3.56 18.64
N GLU A 288 13.56 -2.55 18.85
CA GLU A 288 12.74 -2.41 20.07
C GLU A 288 11.82 -3.62 20.25
N ILE A 289 11.15 -4.03 19.17
CA ILE A 289 10.23 -5.16 19.20
C ILE A 289 10.95 -6.50 19.39
N GLN A 290 12.12 -6.69 18.77
CA GLN A 290 12.89 -7.93 18.91
C GLN A 290 13.58 -8.06 20.27
N ASN A 291 13.95 -6.94 20.90
CA ASN A 291 14.61 -6.92 22.21
C ASN A 291 13.63 -6.83 23.39
N GLY A 292 12.32 -6.79 23.14
CA GLY A 292 11.31 -6.82 24.19
C GLY A 292 11.32 -8.12 24.99
N ASP A 293 10.85 -8.06 26.25
CA ASP A 293 10.77 -9.22 27.16
C ASP A 293 9.79 -10.32 26.67
N HIS A 294 8.87 -9.96 25.77
CA HIS A 294 7.86 -10.86 25.22
C HIS A 294 7.92 -10.88 23.70
N TYR A 295 7.63 -12.04 23.10
CA TYR A 295 7.51 -12.14 21.64
C TYR A 295 6.40 -11.20 21.10
N PRO A 296 6.61 -10.57 19.95
CA PRO A 296 5.62 -9.70 19.32
C PRO A 296 4.40 -10.46 18.81
N CYS A 297 3.27 -9.76 18.69
CA CYS A 297 2.10 -10.28 18.00
C CYS A 297 2.34 -10.37 16.49
N LEU A 298 1.76 -11.37 15.83
CA LEU A 298 1.83 -11.51 14.36
C LEU A 298 1.36 -10.23 13.64
N ASP A 299 0.28 -9.59 14.11
CA ASP A 299 -0.25 -8.37 13.49
C ASP A 299 0.75 -7.20 13.53
N ASP A 300 1.56 -7.09 14.60
CA ASP A 300 2.61 -6.08 14.71
C ASP A 300 3.73 -6.33 13.69
N LEU A 301 4.14 -7.59 13.54
CA LEU A 301 5.14 -7.97 12.55
C LEU A 301 4.63 -7.77 11.12
N GLU A 302 3.37 -8.10 10.84
CA GLU A 302 2.73 -7.84 9.54
C GLU A 302 2.70 -6.34 9.22
N GLY A 303 2.39 -5.50 10.21
CA GLY A 303 2.44 -4.04 10.10
C GLY A 303 3.84 -3.52 9.78
N LEU A 304 4.86 -3.99 10.49
CA LEU A 304 6.25 -3.64 10.22
C LEU A 304 6.71 -4.08 8.84
N VAL A 305 6.35 -5.30 8.41
CA VAL A 305 6.68 -5.80 7.07
C VAL A 305 6.03 -4.95 5.98
N ALA A 306 4.78 -4.52 6.17
CA ALA A 306 4.10 -3.64 5.23
C ALA A 306 4.84 -2.30 5.08
N VAL A 307 5.18 -1.65 6.20
CA VAL A 307 5.95 -0.40 6.20
C VAL A 307 7.33 -0.60 5.55
N GLY A 308 8.04 -1.68 5.90
CA GLY A 308 9.37 -1.96 5.35
C GLY A 308 9.36 -2.22 3.84
N ARG A 309 8.32 -2.85 3.31
CA ARG A 309 8.16 -3.09 1.86
C ARG A 309 8.04 -1.80 1.06
N ASP A 310 7.34 -0.81 1.61
CA ASP A 310 7.09 0.49 0.98
C ASP A 310 8.33 1.40 1.00
N LEU A 311 9.35 1.09 1.81
CA LEU A 311 10.60 1.85 1.84
C LEU A 311 11.49 1.54 0.61
N PRO A 312 12.09 2.55 -0.04
CA PRO A 312 13.00 2.36 -1.18
C PRO A 312 14.42 1.93 -0.76
N VAL A 313 14.62 1.53 0.50
CA VAL A 313 15.93 1.17 1.09
C VAL A 313 16.05 -0.35 1.25
N GLY A 314 17.25 -0.89 1.04
CA GLY A 314 17.54 -2.31 1.18
C GLY A 314 17.74 -2.69 2.64
N LEU A 315 16.72 -3.28 3.24
CA LEU A 315 16.68 -3.68 4.66
C LEU A 315 16.86 -5.20 4.76
N GLU A 316 17.94 -5.68 5.39
CA GLU A 316 18.16 -7.13 5.54
C GLU A 316 17.25 -7.71 6.64
N GLU A 317 16.99 -6.92 7.67
CA GLU A 317 16.07 -7.21 8.78
C GLU A 317 14.65 -7.47 8.26
N LEU A 318 14.25 -6.78 7.17
CA LEU A 318 12.94 -6.98 6.54
C LEU A 318 12.79 -8.40 6.02
N ARG A 319 13.83 -8.95 5.38
CA ARG A 319 13.81 -10.32 4.87
C ARG A 319 13.66 -11.35 6.00
N GLN A 320 14.27 -11.08 7.15
CA GLN A 320 14.14 -11.92 8.33
C GLN A 320 12.72 -11.86 8.92
N LEU A 321 12.15 -10.66 9.04
CA LEU A 321 10.76 -10.48 9.49
C LEU A 321 9.75 -11.13 8.54
N GLU A 322 9.94 -10.99 7.22
CA GLU A 322 9.10 -11.66 6.22
C GLU A 322 9.11 -13.18 6.40
N LEU A 323 10.29 -13.77 6.63
CA LEU A 323 10.39 -15.20 6.90
C LEU A 323 9.69 -15.58 8.21
N GLN A 324 9.82 -14.78 9.26
CA GLN A 324 9.11 -15.00 10.52
C GLN A 324 7.58 -14.97 10.33
N VAL A 325 7.05 -13.94 9.68
CA VAL A 325 5.62 -13.83 9.35
C VAL A 325 5.14 -15.01 8.49
N LEU A 326 5.90 -15.41 7.47
CA LEU A 326 5.57 -16.56 6.63
C LEU A 326 5.55 -17.88 7.41
N THR A 327 6.51 -18.10 8.32
CA THR A 327 6.54 -19.32 9.15
C THR A 327 5.38 -19.37 10.15
N ALA A 328 4.99 -18.23 10.72
CA ALA A 328 3.81 -18.08 11.58
C ALA A 328 2.51 -18.40 10.82
N HIS A 329 2.34 -17.82 9.62
CA HIS A 329 1.21 -18.14 8.75
C HIS A 329 1.16 -19.61 8.37
N SER A 330 2.32 -20.23 8.06
CA SER A 330 2.40 -21.66 7.75
C SER A 330 1.94 -22.52 8.92
N TRP A 331 2.28 -22.14 10.15
CA TRP A 331 1.77 -22.79 11.35
C TRP A 331 0.25 -22.60 11.50
N ARG A 332 -0.26 -21.37 11.35
CA ARG A 332 -1.71 -21.06 11.42
C ARG A 332 -2.51 -21.86 10.39
N GLU A 333 -1.98 -22.00 9.18
CA GLU A 333 -2.57 -22.79 8.10
C GLU A 333 -2.57 -24.30 8.42
N LYS A 334 -1.49 -24.83 8.99
CA LYS A 334 -1.43 -26.24 9.44
C LYS A 334 -2.43 -26.51 10.57
N ALA A 335 -2.53 -25.61 11.54
CA ALA A 335 -3.52 -25.69 12.62
C ALA A 335 -4.95 -25.62 12.04
N SER A 336 -5.20 -24.71 11.11
CA SER A 336 -6.48 -24.59 10.39
C SER A 336 -6.85 -25.88 9.66
N LYS A 337 -5.93 -26.50 8.93
CA LYS A 337 -6.18 -27.79 8.26
C LYS A 337 -6.47 -28.94 9.22
N THR A 338 -5.92 -28.87 10.43
CA THR A 338 -6.08 -29.88 11.48
C THR A 338 -7.47 -29.78 12.12
N PHE A 339 -7.93 -28.58 12.44
CA PHE A 339 -9.20 -28.35 13.15
C PHE A 339 -10.40 -28.11 12.22
N LEU A 340 -10.24 -27.36 11.13
CA LEU A 340 -11.35 -26.85 10.32
C LEU A 340 -11.83 -27.87 9.28
N LYS A 341 -13.15 -27.99 9.11
CA LYS A 341 -13.77 -28.80 8.05
C LYS A 341 -13.57 -28.16 6.66
N LYS A 342 -13.73 -28.94 5.59
CA LYS A 342 -13.77 -28.37 4.23
C LYS A 342 -14.98 -27.44 4.14
N ASN A 343 -14.77 -26.20 3.69
CA ASN A 343 -15.78 -25.13 3.70
C ASN A 343 -16.31 -24.82 5.12
N SER A 344 -15.42 -24.79 6.10
CA SER A 344 -15.76 -24.36 7.46
C SER A 344 -16.29 -22.92 7.44
N CYS A 345 -17.38 -22.71 8.17
CA CYS A 345 -17.93 -21.40 8.49
C CYS A 345 -17.27 -20.74 9.70
N TYR A 346 -16.33 -21.44 10.34
CA TYR A 346 -15.65 -20.99 11.53
C TYR A 346 -14.20 -20.63 11.26
N THR A 347 -13.71 -19.63 11.99
CA THR A 347 -12.29 -19.28 12.10
C THR A 347 -11.55 -20.32 12.95
N LEU A 348 -10.22 -20.34 12.85
CA LEU A 348 -9.41 -21.19 13.73
C LEU A 348 -9.59 -20.78 15.19
N LEU A 349 -9.54 -19.48 15.49
CA LEU A 349 -9.66 -18.98 16.85
C LEU A 349 -11.02 -19.33 17.46
N GLU A 350 -12.12 -19.15 16.70
CA GLU A 350 -13.45 -19.55 17.13
C GLU A 350 -13.48 -21.01 17.57
N VAL A 351 -12.96 -21.91 16.73
CA VAL A 351 -12.97 -23.35 17.03
C VAL A 351 -12.13 -23.68 18.26
N LEU A 352 -10.99 -23.03 18.46
CA LEU A 352 -10.13 -23.29 19.61
C LEU A 352 -10.75 -22.75 20.91
N CYS A 353 -11.50 -21.65 20.84
CA CYS A 353 -12.12 -21.02 22.00
C CYS A 353 -13.48 -21.65 22.36
N PRO A 354 -13.84 -21.68 23.66
CA PRO A 354 -15.16 -22.13 24.11
C PRO A 354 -16.30 -21.30 23.49
N CYS A 355 -17.41 -21.96 23.16
CA CYS A 355 -18.61 -21.34 22.58
C CYS A 355 -19.42 -20.61 23.69
N ALA A 356 -18.96 -19.43 24.11
CA ALA A 356 -19.61 -18.65 25.17
C ALA A 356 -21.07 -18.28 24.86
N ASP A 357 -21.47 -18.24 23.59
CA ASP A 357 -22.81 -17.95 23.09
C ASP A 357 -23.71 -19.21 22.96
N ALA A 358 -23.28 -20.38 23.44
CA ALA A 358 -24.01 -21.65 23.33
C ALA A 358 -25.48 -21.57 23.80
N GLY A 359 -25.80 -20.64 24.71
CA GLY A 359 -27.16 -20.42 25.24
C GLY A 359 -27.94 -19.22 24.66
N SER A 360 -27.45 -18.56 23.59
CA SER A 360 -28.09 -17.36 23.02
C SER A 360 -29.48 -17.61 22.41
N ASP A 361 -30.38 -16.62 22.48
CA ASP A 361 -31.79 -16.67 22.00
C ASP A 361 -31.96 -16.70 20.47
N SER A 362 -30.86 -16.68 19.70
CA SER A 362 -30.93 -16.75 18.24
C SER A 362 -31.50 -18.10 17.75
N THR A 363 -32.39 -18.04 16.75
CA THR A 363 -32.96 -19.26 16.16
C THR A 363 -31.88 -20.12 15.50
N LYS A 364 -32.04 -21.44 15.56
CA LYS A 364 -31.09 -22.40 14.96
C LYS A 364 -30.82 -22.16 13.48
N ARG A 365 -31.87 -21.84 12.71
CA ARG A 365 -31.72 -21.54 11.28
C ARG A 365 -30.93 -20.26 11.07
N SER A 366 -31.23 -19.19 11.80
CA SER A 366 -30.45 -17.95 11.72
C SER A 366 -28.99 -18.18 12.05
N ARG A 367 -28.70 -18.85 13.17
CA ARG A 367 -27.32 -19.16 13.60
C ARG A 367 -26.58 -20.05 12.59
N TRP A 368 -27.26 -21.00 11.97
CA TRP A 368 -26.65 -21.86 10.95
C TRP A 368 -26.41 -21.11 9.63
N MET A 369 -27.36 -20.28 9.17
CA MET A 369 -27.22 -19.46 7.96
C MET A 369 -26.16 -18.37 8.12
N GLU A 370 -26.09 -17.70 9.27
CA GLU A 370 -25.07 -16.70 9.58
C GLU A 370 -23.67 -17.29 9.43
N LYS A 371 -23.49 -18.49 9.98
CA LYS A 371 -22.27 -19.26 9.84
C LYS A 371 -22.04 -19.69 8.39
N GLU A 372 -22.99 -20.35 7.73
CA GLU A 372 -22.81 -20.85 6.34
C GLU A 372 -22.50 -19.74 5.33
N LEU A 373 -23.11 -18.56 5.49
CA LEU A 373 -22.86 -17.38 4.66
C LEU A 373 -21.52 -16.71 4.96
N GLY A 374 -20.78 -17.18 5.96
CA GLY A 374 -19.52 -16.58 6.39
C GLY A 374 -19.70 -15.10 6.76
N LEU A 375 -20.85 -14.75 7.37
CA LEU A 375 -21.04 -13.43 7.97
C LEU A 375 -20.11 -13.36 9.19
N TYR A 376 -18.86 -13.02 8.90
CA TYR A 376 -17.75 -13.00 9.83
C TYR A 376 -18.04 -11.96 10.91
N LYS A 377 -18.26 -12.44 12.12
CA LYS A 377 -18.04 -11.63 13.32
C LYS A 377 -16.55 -11.58 13.54
N SER A 378 -16.02 -10.40 13.84
CA SER A 378 -14.60 -10.31 14.14
C SER A 378 -14.28 -11.14 15.37
N ASP A 379 -13.10 -11.75 15.38
CA ASP A 379 -12.61 -12.56 16.51
C ASP A 379 -12.67 -11.77 17.84
N THR A 380 -12.53 -10.43 17.77
CA THR A 380 -12.77 -9.47 18.86
C THR A 380 -14.22 -9.46 19.38
N GLU A 381 -15.22 -9.46 18.51
CA GLU A 381 -16.64 -9.49 18.89
C GLU A 381 -17.04 -10.82 19.53
N LEU A 382 -16.41 -11.93 19.11
CA LEU A 382 -16.69 -13.28 19.61
C LEU A 382 -16.15 -13.52 21.01
N LEU A 383 -14.93 -13.05 21.28
CA LEU A 383 -14.31 -13.15 22.61
C LEU A 383 -14.71 -12.00 23.53
N GLY A 384 -15.39 -10.96 23.01
CA GLY A 384 -15.69 -9.74 23.75
C GLY A 384 -14.43 -8.94 24.11
N LEU A 385 -13.38 -9.10 23.31
CA LEU A 385 -12.06 -8.51 23.50
C LEU A 385 -11.84 -7.40 22.47
N SER A 386 -11.16 -6.32 22.85
CA SER A 386 -10.70 -5.34 21.87
C SER A 386 -9.49 -5.88 21.09
N ALA A 387 -9.15 -5.22 19.97
CA ALA A 387 -7.94 -5.55 19.22
C ALA A 387 -6.65 -5.33 20.06
N GLN A 388 -6.72 -4.49 21.09
CA GLN A 388 -5.62 -4.30 22.04
C GLN A 388 -5.53 -5.48 23.03
N ASP A 389 -6.66 -6.00 23.48
CA ASP A 389 -6.69 -7.11 24.44
C ASP A 389 -6.19 -8.42 23.81
N LEU A 390 -6.39 -8.61 22.49
CA LEU A 390 -5.80 -9.75 21.76
C LEU A 390 -4.26 -9.71 21.70
N ARG A 391 -3.64 -8.56 21.98
CA ARG A 391 -2.18 -8.40 22.07
C ARG A 391 -1.66 -8.72 23.47
N ASP A 392 -2.53 -8.90 24.46
CA ASP A 392 -2.18 -9.27 25.83
C ASP A 392 -2.53 -10.75 26.11
N PRO A 393 -1.55 -11.62 26.43
CA PRO A 393 -1.82 -13.03 26.72
C PRO A 393 -2.76 -13.21 27.90
N GLY A 394 -2.65 -12.35 28.91
CA GLY A 394 -3.45 -12.43 30.13
C GLY A 394 -4.93 -12.31 29.82
N SER A 395 -5.28 -11.32 29.00
CA SER A 395 -6.65 -11.05 28.55
C SER A 395 -7.24 -12.22 27.74
N VAL A 396 -6.46 -12.82 26.82
CA VAL A 396 -6.89 -13.99 26.05
C VAL A 396 -7.14 -15.19 26.97
N ILE A 397 -6.24 -15.46 27.92
CA ILE A 397 -6.37 -16.58 28.87
C ILE A 397 -7.59 -16.38 29.79
N VAL A 398 -7.81 -15.17 30.29
CA VAL A 398 -8.97 -14.84 31.14
C VAL A 398 -10.27 -15.02 30.36
N ALA A 399 -10.36 -14.46 29.16
CA ALA A 399 -11.54 -14.62 28.31
C ALA A 399 -11.83 -16.08 27.97
N PHE A 400 -10.79 -16.88 27.73
CA PHE A 400 -10.92 -18.33 27.50
C PHE A 400 -11.52 -19.04 28.71
N LYS A 401 -10.98 -18.80 29.91
CA LYS A 401 -11.46 -19.44 31.16
C LYS A 401 -12.89 -19.05 31.51
N GLU A 402 -13.23 -17.77 31.35
CA GLU A 402 -14.62 -17.33 31.50
C GLU A 402 -15.53 -17.95 30.44
N GLY A 403 -15.05 -18.06 29.20
CA GLY A 403 -15.74 -18.69 28.10
C GLY A 403 -16.07 -20.15 28.37
N GLU A 404 -15.16 -20.90 28.99
CA GLU A 404 -15.39 -22.30 29.38
C GLU A 404 -16.59 -22.44 30.32
N GLN A 405 -16.67 -21.60 31.36
CA GLN A 405 -17.76 -21.63 32.31
C GLN A 405 -19.08 -21.22 31.63
N LYS A 406 -19.07 -20.14 30.84
CA LYS A 406 -20.24 -19.65 30.09
C LYS A 406 -20.76 -20.68 29.08
N GLU A 407 -19.86 -21.40 28.40
CA GLU A 407 -20.18 -22.49 27.48
C GLU A 407 -20.89 -23.64 28.22
N LYS A 408 -20.33 -24.10 29.34
CA LYS A 408 -20.91 -25.19 30.16
C LYS A 408 -22.30 -24.80 30.68
N GLU A 409 -22.46 -23.60 31.22
CA GLU A 409 -23.75 -23.13 31.71
C GLU A 409 -24.76 -22.91 30.56
N GLY A 410 -24.28 -22.39 29.43
CA GLY A 410 -25.06 -22.17 28.22
C GLY A 410 -25.62 -23.47 27.64
N ILE A 411 -24.79 -24.51 27.53
CA ILE A 411 -25.25 -25.81 27.01
C ILE A 411 -26.22 -26.50 27.98
N LEU A 412 -26.03 -26.37 29.29
CA LEU A 412 -26.96 -26.90 30.29
C LEU A 412 -28.32 -26.20 30.25
N ARG A 413 -28.33 -24.88 30.04
CA ARG A 413 -29.56 -24.11 29.78
C ARG A 413 -30.24 -24.57 28.49
N LEU A 414 -29.46 -24.71 27.41
CA LEU A 414 -29.97 -25.15 26.11
C LEU A 414 -30.55 -26.57 26.17
N ARG A 415 -29.91 -27.50 26.88
CA ARG A 415 -30.43 -28.84 27.15
C ARG A 415 -31.81 -28.76 27.79
N ARG A 416 -31.95 -28.05 28.92
CA ARG A 416 -33.24 -27.88 29.62
C ARG A 416 -34.34 -27.33 28.70
N ALA A 417 -34.02 -26.29 27.93
CA ALA A 417 -34.96 -25.69 26.98
C ALA A 417 -35.37 -26.66 25.85
N ASN A 418 -34.44 -27.52 25.40
CA ASN A 418 -34.71 -28.49 24.35
C ASN A 418 -35.41 -29.74 24.85
N SER A 419 -35.11 -30.23 26.05
CA SER A 419 -35.81 -31.38 26.65
C SER A 419 -37.28 -31.08 26.96
N ALA A 420 -37.62 -29.81 27.22
CA ALA A 420 -39.00 -29.37 27.43
C ALA A 420 -39.85 -29.39 26.14
N LYS A 421 -39.22 -29.50 24.96
CA LYS A 421 -39.93 -29.55 23.67
C LYS A 421 -40.49 -30.96 23.43
N PRO A 422 -41.72 -31.08 22.88
CA PRO A 422 -42.30 -32.38 22.59
C PRO A 422 -41.46 -33.13 21.55
N SER A 423 -41.36 -34.44 21.73
CA SER A 423 -40.69 -35.31 20.75
C SER A 423 -41.40 -35.24 19.39
N PRO A 424 -40.66 -35.22 18.26
CA PRO A 424 -41.18 -35.30 16.88
C PRO A 424 -42.19 -36.43 16.60
N LEU A 425 -42.23 -37.43 17.47
CA LEU A 425 -43.08 -38.62 17.36
C LEU A 425 -44.38 -38.48 18.16
N ALA A 426 -44.37 -37.66 19.21
CA ALA A 426 -45.52 -37.42 20.09
C ALA A 426 -46.39 -36.25 19.60
N ALA A 427 -45.92 -35.47 18.62
CA ALA A 427 -46.50 -34.21 18.17
C ALA A 427 -47.74 -34.34 17.25
N LEU A 428 -48.43 -35.49 17.22
CA LEU A 428 -49.61 -35.68 16.37
C LEU A 428 -50.87 -34.92 16.86
N THR A 429 -50.86 -34.34 18.07
CA THR A 429 -52.09 -33.81 18.69
C THR A 429 -51.99 -32.44 19.40
N SER A 430 -50.93 -31.66 19.26
CA SER A 430 -50.87 -30.33 19.92
C SER A 430 -50.27 -29.22 19.07
N ALA A 431 -51.09 -28.19 18.81
CA ALA A 431 -50.72 -26.91 18.22
C ALA A 431 -50.11 -25.96 19.26
N ALA A 432 -48.97 -26.32 19.85
CA ALA A 432 -48.24 -25.46 20.79
C ALA A 432 -46.93 -24.95 20.18
N SER A 433 -46.66 -23.66 20.39
CA SER A 433 -45.59 -22.79 19.88
C SER A 433 -44.13 -23.19 20.21
N ALA A 434 -43.88 -24.40 20.73
CA ALA A 434 -42.58 -24.84 21.23
C ALA A 434 -41.99 -26.05 20.45
N SER A 435 -42.17 -26.10 19.13
CA SER A 435 -41.59 -27.16 18.29
C SER A 435 -40.12 -26.92 17.94
N SER A 436 -39.28 -27.96 17.99
CA SER A 436 -37.91 -27.89 17.47
C SER A 436 -37.90 -27.62 15.97
N LEU A 437 -37.15 -26.61 15.53
CA LEU A 437 -36.88 -26.35 14.09
C LEU A 437 -35.53 -26.93 13.67
N CYS A 438 -35.49 -27.67 12.57
CA CYS A 438 -34.24 -28.11 11.96
C CYS A 438 -33.52 -26.93 11.27
N VAL A 439 -32.27 -27.13 10.83
CA VAL A 439 -31.50 -26.14 10.06
C VAL A 439 -32.19 -25.72 8.76
N CYS A 440 -33.04 -26.58 8.17
CA CYS A 440 -33.87 -26.24 7.01
C CYS A 440 -35.07 -25.33 7.34
N GLY A 441 -35.28 -24.99 8.62
CA GLY A 441 -36.40 -24.16 9.09
C GLY A 441 -37.72 -24.90 9.25
N GLN A 442 -37.74 -26.21 9.03
CA GLN A 442 -38.93 -27.04 9.16
C GLN A 442 -38.88 -27.88 10.43
N VAL A 443 -40.03 -28.25 10.97
CA VAL A 443 -40.14 -29.13 12.13
C VAL A 443 -39.72 -30.56 11.75
N PRO A 444 -38.75 -31.20 12.45
CA PRO A 444 -38.52 -32.63 12.34
C PRO A 444 -39.79 -33.39 12.72
N ALA A 445 -40.29 -34.24 11.83
CA ALA A 445 -41.47 -35.07 12.07
C ALA A 445 -41.21 -36.52 11.64
N GLY A 446 -41.71 -37.47 12.43
CA GLY A 446 -41.65 -38.90 12.14
C GLY A 446 -40.31 -39.59 12.43
N ALA A 447 -40.20 -40.86 11.99
CA ALA A 447 -39.11 -41.80 12.31
C ALA A 447 -37.72 -41.41 11.75
N GLY A 448 -37.61 -40.32 10.98
CA GLY A 448 -36.35 -39.82 10.39
C GLY A 448 -35.66 -38.72 11.19
N ALA A 449 -36.17 -38.38 12.38
CA ALA A 449 -35.61 -37.33 13.24
C ALA A 449 -34.52 -37.89 14.17
N LEU A 450 -33.41 -37.16 14.29
CA LEU A 450 -32.29 -37.49 15.18
C LEU A 450 -32.16 -36.42 16.26
N ARG A 451 -31.90 -36.87 17.49
CA ARG A 451 -31.63 -35.99 18.63
C ARG A 451 -30.13 -35.87 18.85
N CYS A 452 -29.63 -34.64 18.92
CA CYS A 452 -28.24 -34.35 19.25
C CYS A 452 -27.92 -34.75 20.70
N ASP A 453 -26.81 -35.44 20.95
CA ASP A 453 -26.44 -35.87 22.30
C ASP A 453 -25.90 -34.72 23.17
N LEU A 454 -25.38 -33.64 22.54
CA LEU A 454 -24.89 -32.46 23.24
C LEU A 454 -26.01 -31.47 23.55
N CYS A 455 -26.66 -30.87 22.55
CA CYS A 455 -27.70 -29.86 22.81
C CYS A 455 -29.11 -30.43 23.06
N GLN A 456 -29.32 -31.74 22.86
CA GLN A 456 -30.62 -32.42 22.99
C GLN A 456 -31.73 -31.94 22.05
N ASP A 457 -31.36 -31.22 20.99
CA ASP A 457 -32.31 -30.74 19.99
C ASP A 457 -32.51 -31.73 18.84
N TRP A 458 -33.61 -31.55 18.10
CA TRP A 458 -34.04 -32.44 17.02
C TRP A 458 -33.68 -31.91 15.63
N PHE A 459 -33.24 -32.80 14.76
CA PHE A 459 -32.84 -32.52 13.38
C PHE A 459 -33.36 -33.60 12.44
N HIS A 460 -33.67 -33.26 11.18
CA HIS A 460 -33.89 -34.26 10.15
C HIS A 460 -32.57 -34.97 9.84
N GLY A 461 -32.55 -36.30 9.86
CA GLY A 461 -31.35 -37.07 9.56
C GLY A 461 -30.77 -36.83 8.15
N ARG A 462 -31.61 -36.41 7.18
CA ARG A 462 -31.16 -36.05 5.83
C ARG A 462 -30.56 -34.65 5.70
N CYS A 463 -30.77 -33.77 6.69
CA CYS A 463 -30.27 -32.40 6.68
C CYS A 463 -28.91 -32.26 7.38
N VAL A 464 -28.39 -33.34 7.97
CA VAL A 464 -27.19 -33.34 8.81
C VAL A 464 -26.30 -34.53 8.45
N SER A 465 -25.01 -34.45 8.76
CA SER A 465 -24.11 -35.60 8.67
C SER A 465 -24.38 -36.54 9.84
N VAL A 466 -24.53 -37.84 9.55
CA VAL A 466 -24.88 -38.84 10.57
C VAL A 466 -23.75 -39.86 10.78
N PRO A 467 -23.62 -40.41 11.99
CA PRO A 467 -22.67 -41.50 12.29
C PRO A 467 -22.91 -42.73 11.42
N ARG A 468 -21.86 -43.52 11.19
CA ARG A 468 -21.91 -44.73 10.36
C ARG A 468 -21.70 -45.97 11.24
N LEU A 469 -22.78 -46.71 11.44
CA LEU A 469 -22.80 -47.89 12.32
C LEU A 469 -21.77 -48.96 11.88
N LEU A 470 -21.58 -49.11 10.57
CA LEU A 470 -20.68 -50.13 10.01
C LEU A 470 -19.19 -49.77 10.04
N ASN A 471 -18.82 -48.50 10.28
CA ASN A 471 -17.41 -48.11 10.35
C ASN A 471 -16.73 -48.55 11.66
N SER A 472 -17.50 -48.80 12.73
CA SER A 472 -16.99 -49.36 13.98
C SER A 472 -16.61 -50.85 13.90
N LEU A 473 -16.89 -51.53 12.78
CA LEU A 473 -16.77 -52.99 12.66
C LEU A 473 -15.51 -53.50 11.91
N ARG A 474 -14.47 -52.68 11.67
CA ARG A 474 -13.19 -53.16 11.08
C ARG A 474 -11.99 -52.27 11.48
N PRO A 475 -10.74 -52.80 11.62
CA PRO A 475 -10.26 -54.17 11.38
C PRO A 475 -9.55 -54.82 12.59
N SER A 476 -10.13 -55.89 13.15
CA SER A 476 -9.46 -57.15 13.55
C SER A 476 -10.53 -58.19 13.97
N PRO A 477 -10.19 -59.49 14.10
CA PRO A 477 -10.53 -60.67 13.26
C PRO A 477 -12.05 -60.91 12.96
N PRO A 478 -12.47 -62.00 12.26
CA PRO A 478 -13.81 -62.14 11.73
C PRO A 478 -14.84 -62.54 12.81
N SER A 479 -15.15 -61.67 13.76
CA SER A 479 -16.27 -61.81 14.72
C SER A 479 -16.23 -60.73 15.80
N SER A 480 -16.45 -59.46 15.45
CA SER A 480 -17.09 -58.57 16.44
C SER A 480 -18.55 -59.03 16.55
N PRO A 481 -19.06 -59.42 17.75
CA PRO A 481 -20.41 -59.93 17.87
C PRO A 481 -21.39 -58.81 17.50
N LEU A 482 -22.19 -59.03 16.47
CA LEU A 482 -23.25 -58.10 16.01
C LEU A 482 -24.33 -57.84 17.08
N LEU A 483 -24.18 -58.42 18.28
CA LEU A 483 -25.05 -58.23 19.44
C LEU A 483 -24.47 -57.26 20.48
N ALA A 484 -23.19 -56.89 20.38
CA ALA A 484 -22.55 -55.88 21.25
C ALA A 484 -22.92 -54.44 20.82
N TRP A 485 -24.21 -54.13 20.88
CA TRP A 485 -24.78 -52.89 20.36
C TRP A 485 -24.28 -51.63 21.11
N TRP A 486 -23.78 -51.79 22.34
CA TRP A 486 -23.18 -50.71 23.13
C TRP A 486 -21.82 -50.22 22.60
N GLU A 487 -21.24 -50.92 21.61
CA GLU A 487 -20.01 -50.51 20.91
C GLU A 487 -20.31 -49.81 19.59
N TRP A 488 -21.57 -49.77 19.16
CA TRP A 488 -21.95 -49.15 17.90
C TRP A 488 -21.86 -47.64 18.00
N ASP A 489 -21.23 -47.02 17.00
CA ASP A 489 -21.16 -45.55 16.86
C ASP A 489 -22.55 -44.97 16.51
N THR A 490 -23.34 -44.78 17.55
CA THR A 490 -24.68 -44.18 17.47
C THR A 490 -24.66 -42.71 17.86
N LYS A 491 -23.53 -42.15 18.29
CA LYS A 491 -23.43 -40.82 18.90
C LYS A 491 -23.50 -39.71 17.85
N PHE A 492 -24.51 -38.86 17.92
CA PHE A 492 -24.78 -37.80 16.93
C PHE A 492 -24.65 -36.43 17.57
N LEU A 493 -23.75 -35.63 17.02
CA LEU A 493 -23.62 -34.20 17.33
C LEU A 493 -24.06 -33.38 16.10
N CYS A 494 -24.92 -32.39 16.33
CA CYS A 494 -25.43 -31.56 15.26
C CYS A 494 -24.34 -30.61 14.69
N PRO A 495 -24.53 -30.02 13.49
CA PRO A 495 -23.54 -29.13 12.88
C PRO A 495 -23.13 -27.90 13.71
N LEU A 496 -23.99 -27.45 14.63
CA LEU A 496 -23.69 -26.36 15.56
C LEU A 496 -22.84 -26.81 16.75
N CYS A 497 -22.98 -28.07 17.18
CA CYS A 497 -22.24 -28.68 18.29
C CYS A 497 -20.93 -29.33 17.83
N MET A 498 -20.85 -29.76 16.58
CA MET A 498 -19.65 -30.31 15.96
C MET A 498 -18.94 -29.22 15.15
N ARG A 499 -18.24 -28.30 15.81
CA ARG A 499 -17.62 -27.12 15.18
C ARG A 499 -16.36 -27.49 14.40
N SER A 500 -15.56 -28.41 14.92
CA SER A 500 -14.28 -28.83 14.33
C SER A 500 -14.26 -30.27 13.82
N ARG A 501 -13.09 -30.75 13.38
CA ARG A 501 -12.80 -32.17 13.12
C ARG A 501 -12.37 -32.96 14.35
N ARG A 502 -12.15 -32.29 15.50
CA ARG A 502 -11.69 -32.86 16.77
C ARG A 502 -10.45 -33.76 16.62
N PRO A 503 -9.27 -33.18 16.34
CA PRO A 503 -8.02 -33.96 16.24
C PRO A 503 -7.69 -34.70 17.54
N ARG A 504 -6.84 -35.72 17.46
CA ARG A 504 -6.31 -36.41 18.65
C ARG A 504 -5.35 -35.50 19.42
N LEU A 505 -5.23 -35.71 20.72
CA LEU A 505 -4.33 -34.93 21.58
C LEU A 505 -2.88 -34.96 21.09
N GLU A 506 -2.39 -36.12 20.64
CA GLU A 506 -1.03 -36.27 20.07
C GLU A 506 -0.77 -35.33 18.88
N THR A 507 -1.76 -35.16 18.00
CA THR A 507 -1.67 -34.25 16.86
C THR A 507 -1.58 -32.80 17.32
N ILE A 508 -2.30 -32.44 18.37
CA ILE A 508 -2.27 -31.10 18.96
C ILE A 508 -0.92 -30.83 19.64
N LEU A 509 -0.39 -31.79 20.39
CA LEU A 509 0.92 -31.68 21.03
C LEU A 509 2.02 -31.41 19.98
N ALA A 510 1.96 -32.04 18.81
CA ALA A 510 2.88 -31.75 17.71
C ALA A 510 2.77 -30.30 17.20
N LEU A 511 1.56 -29.73 17.14
CA LEU A 511 1.35 -28.32 16.80
C LEU A 511 1.92 -27.37 17.87
N LEU A 512 1.79 -27.71 19.15
CA LEU A 512 2.36 -26.94 20.25
C LEU A 512 3.90 -26.96 20.26
N VAL A 513 4.52 -28.10 19.98
CA VAL A 513 5.98 -28.20 19.83
C VAL A 513 6.45 -27.35 18.63
N ALA A 514 5.69 -27.32 17.54
CA ALA A 514 5.99 -26.43 16.41
C ALA A 514 5.82 -24.95 16.78
N LEU A 515 4.80 -24.60 17.58
CA LEU A 515 4.54 -23.24 18.06
C LEU A 515 5.67 -22.72 18.95
N GLN A 516 6.23 -23.56 19.84
CA GLN A 516 7.35 -23.19 20.73
C GLN A 516 8.62 -22.73 19.99
N ARG A 517 8.77 -23.09 18.71
CA ARG A 517 9.91 -22.71 17.89
C ARG A 517 9.70 -21.39 17.13
N LEU A 518 8.52 -20.79 17.23
CA LEU A 518 8.19 -19.54 16.56
C LEU A 518 8.50 -18.36 17.48
N PRO A 519 9.34 -17.40 17.05
CA PRO A 519 9.65 -16.20 17.81
C PRO A 519 8.56 -15.11 17.64
N VAL A 520 7.30 -15.52 17.66
CA VAL A 520 6.13 -14.66 17.42
C VAL A 520 4.93 -15.25 18.14
N ARG A 521 4.08 -14.39 18.70
CA ARG A 521 2.84 -14.80 19.33
C ARG A 521 1.66 -14.75 18.36
N LEU A 522 0.77 -15.71 18.54
CA LEU A 522 -0.50 -15.79 17.85
C LEU A 522 -1.61 -16.01 18.88
N PRO A 523 -2.73 -15.29 18.81
CA PRO A 523 -3.87 -15.53 19.71
C PRO A 523 -4.42 -16.96 19.56
N GLU A 524 -4.35 -17.55 18.36
CA GLU A 524 -4.69 -18.96 18.15
C GLU A 524 -3.73 -19.92 18.85
N GLY A 525 -2.47 -19.51 19.04
CA GLY A 525 -1.48 -20.27 19.80
C GLY A 525 -1.81 -20.33 21.28
N GLU A 526 -2.17 -19.18 21.86
CA GLU A 526 -2.60 -19.04 23.26
C GLU A 526 -3.90 -19.81 23.52
N ALA A 527 -4.87 -19.71 22.61
CA ALA A 527 -6.10 -20.50 22.66
C ALA A 527 -5.83 -22.01 22.54
N LEU A 528 -4.88 -22.44 21.69
CA LEU A 528 -4.51 -23.84 21.57
C LEU A 528 -3.86 -24.39 22.85
N GLN A 529 -3.04 -23.58 23.53
CA GLN A 529 -2.45 -23.93 24.83
C GLN A 529 -3.55 -24.10 25.88
N CYS A 530 -4.46 -23.13 26.00
CA CYS A 530 -5.60 -23.21 26.92
C CYS A 530 -6.49 -24.44 26.64
N LEU A 531 -6.81 -24.72 25.37
CA LEU A 531 -7.58 -25.91 24.97
C LEU A 531 -6.85 -27.20 25.37
N THR A 532 -5.54 -27.24 25.22
CA THR A 532 -4.72 -28.41 25.56
C THR A 532 -4.68 -28.64 27.07
N GLU A 533 -4.49 -27.57 27.86
CA GLU A 533 -4.57 -27.63 29.32
C GLU A 533 -5.94 -28.12 29.81
N ARG A 534 -7.02 -27.57 29.24
CA ARG A 534 -8.40 -27.99 29.50
C ARG A 534 -8.59 -29.47 29.18
N ALA A 535 -8.11 -29.93 28.03
CA ALA A 535 -8.21 -31.32 27.60
C ALA A 535 -7.41 -32.28 28.50
N ILE A 536 -6.20 -31.90 28.92
CA ILE A 536 -5.35 -32.70 29.83
C ILE A 536 -5.98 -32.78 31.22
N SER A 537 -6.50 -31.66 31.74
CA SER A 537 -7.20 -31.62 33.03
C SER A 537 -8.45 -32.52 33.03
N TRP A 538 -9.26 -32.43 31.97
CA TRP A 538 -10.40 -33.33 31.78
C TRP A 538 -9.96 -34.78 31.66
N GLN A 539 -8.91 -35.07 30.88
CA GLN A 539 -8.38 -36.43 30.74
C GLN A 539 -7.94 -37.02 32.09
N GLY A 540 -7.29 -36.22 32.93
CA GLY A 540 -6.91 -36.63 34.29
C GLY A 540 -8.14 -37.04 35.13
N ARG A 541 -9.18 -36.21 35.15
CA ARG A 541 -10.44 -36.52 35.85
C ARG A 541 -11.16 -37.73 35.26
N ALA A 542 -11.19 -37.86 33.93
CA ALA A 542 -11.81 -38.98 33.24
C ALA A 542 -11.09 -40.30 33.55
N ARG A 543 -9.75 -40.31 33.52
CA ARG A 543 -8.94 -41.48 33.93
C ARG A 543 -9.17 -41.85 35.38
N GLN A 544 -9.23 -40.87 36.28
CA GLN A 544 -9.52 -41.10 37.70
C GLN A 544 -10.90 -41.75 37.89
N ALA A 545 -11.93 -41.25 37.20
CA ALA A 545 -13.26 -41.83 37.25
C ALA A 545 -13.30 -43.26 36.69
N LEU A 546 -12.65 -43.50 35.55
CA LEU A 546 -12.55 -44.83 34.92
C LEU A 546 -11.74 -45.83 35.76
N ALA A 547 -10.77 -45.35 36.55
CA ALA A 547 -9.95 -46.15 37.45
C ALA A 547 -10.59 -46.40 38.83
N SER A 548 -11.75 -45.79 39.13
CA SER A 548 -12.48 -46.07 40.37
C SER A 548 -12.90 -47.54 40.43
N GLU A 549 -12.90 -48.13 41.63
CA GLU A 549 -13.17 -49.56 41.82
C GLU A 549 -14.53 -49.98 41.22
N ASP A 550 -15.57 -49.16 41.46
CA ASP A 550 -16.92 -49.39 40.94
C ASP A 550 -16.96 -49.42 39.41
N VAL A 551 -16.31 -48.44 38.75
CA VAL A 551 -16.29 -48.34 37.28
C VAL A 551 -15.42 -49.41 36.65
N SER A 552 -14.26 -49.71 37.24
CA SER A 552 -13.35 -50.74 36.76
C SER A 552 -14.00 -52.13 36.82
N ALA A 553 -14.72 -52.43 37.90
CA ALA A 553 -15.50 -53.68 38.01
C ALA A 553 -16.59 -53.79 36.92
N LEU A 554 -17.29 -52.69 36.61
CA LEU A 554 -18.29 -52.65 35.54
C LEU A 554 -17.66 -52.85 34.16
N MET A 555 -16.51 -52.24 33.88
CA MET A 555 -15.75 -52.44 32.64
C MET A 555 -15.24 -53.88 32.50
N GLY A 556 -14.83 -54.51 33.60
CA GLY A 556 -14.49 -55.94 33.64
C GLY A 556 -15.67 -56.82 33.24
N ARG A 557 -16.85 -56.58 33.84
CA ARG A 557 -18.10 -57.29 33.48
C ARG A 557 -18.49 -57.12 32.01
N LEU A 558 -18.28 -55.93 31.44
CA LEU A 558 -18.54 -55.68 30.01
C LEU A 558 -17.59 -56.50 29.12
N THR A 559 -16.33 -56.61 29.54
CA THR A 559 -15.31 -57.41 28.85
C THR A 559 -15.63 -58.90 28.90
N ASP A 560 -16.04 -59.41 30.06
CA ASP A 560 -16.49 -60.81 30.21
C ASP A 560 -17.71 -61.10 29.32
N LEU A 561 -18.66 -60.17 29.27
CA LEU A 561 -19.83 -60.33 28.41
C LEU A 561 -19.46 -60.34 26.93
N ARG A 562 -18.53 -59.47 26.51
CA ARG A 562 -17.98 -59.47 25.13
C ARG A 562 -17.38 -60.83 24.80
N GLN A 563 -16.60 -61.41 25.70
CA GLN A 563 -16.00 -62.74 25.52
C GLN A 563 -17.07 -63.84 25.43
N ARG A 564 -18.13 -63.80 26.25
CA ARG A 564 -19.25 -64.75 26.17
C ARG A 564 -19.99 -64.67 24.84
N LEU A 565 -20.24 -63.47 24.33
CA LEU A 565 -20.86 -63.25 23.02
C LEU A 565 -19.98 -63.70 21.84
N GLN A 566 -18.66 -63.74 22.04
CA GLN A 566 -17.71 -64.30 21.06
C GLN A 566 -17.58 -65.82 21.15
N ALA A 567 -17.83 -66.41 22.33
CA ALA A 567 -17.66 -67.83 22.59
C ALA A 567 -18.88 -68.69 22.23
N GLU A 568 -20.08 -68.12 22.03
CA GLU A 568 -21.26 -68.85 21.55
C GLU A 568 -21.05 -69.44 20.13
N PRO A 569 -20.91 -70.76 19.96
CA PRO A 569 -20.86 -71.39 18.66
C PRO A 569 -22.29 -71.51 18.12
N ARG A 570 -22.52 -71.09 16.87
CA ARG A 570 -23.76 -71.41 16.16
C ARG A 570 -24.01 -72.92 16.21
N SER A 571 -25.14 -73.34 16.76
CA SER A 571 -25.61 -74.73 16.71
C SER A 571 -25.67 -75.23 15.25
N PRO A 572 -25.30 -76.48 14.95
CA PRO A 572 -25.32 -77.01 13.59
C PRO A 572 -26.77 -77.28 13.14
N GLU A 573 -27.17 -76.71 12.00
CA GLU A 573 -28.40 -77.08 11.28
C GLU A 573 -28.30 -78.55 10.76
N PRO A 574 -29.42 -79.30 10.66
CA PRO A 574 -29.41 -80.69 10.20
C PRO A 574 -29.15 -80.81 8.68
N PRO A 575 -28.57 -81.92 8.19
CA PRO A 575 -28.05 -82.00 6.83
C PRO A 575 -29.16 -82.28 5.80
N ILE A 576 -29.30 -81.40 4.80
CA ILE A 576 -30.04 -81.71 3.56
C ILE A 576 -29.08 -82.42 2.59
N LEU A 577 -29.44 -83.65 2.27
CA LEU A 577 -28.81 -84.57 1.32
C LEU A 577 -28.81 -83.99 -0.10
N LEU A 578 -27.68 -84.02 -0.80
CA LEU A 578 -27.60 -84.20 -2.26
C LEU A 578 -26.24 -84.80 -2.68
N PRO A 579 -26.18 -85.59 -3.77
CA PRO A 579 -25.15 -86.60 -4.01
C PRO A 579 -23.94 -86.13 -4.83
N SER A 580 -22.84 -86.86 -4.60
CA SER A 580 -21.57 -87.04 -5.34
C SER A 580 -21.74 -87.10 -6.88
N ALA A 581 -20.77 -86.86 -7.78
CA ALA A 581 -19.29 -86.80 -7.83
C ALA A 581 -18.91 -86.21 -9.24
N PRO A 582 -17.69 -86.35 -9.82
CA PRO A 582 -16.36 -86.65 -9.27
C PRO A 582 -15.19 -85.75 -9.78
N ALA A 583 -14.13 -85.77 -8.98
CA ALA A 583 -12.68 -85.82 -9.26
C ALA A 583 -12.08 -85.28 -10.58
N SER A 584 -11.01 -84.50 -10.43
CA SER A 584 -9.70 -84.82 -11.01
C SER A 584 -8.59 -84.18 -10.15
N ASP A 585 -7.79 -85.07 -9.59
CA ASP A 585 -6.54 -84.92 -8.83
C ASP A 585 -5.36 -85.06 -9.84
N PRO A 586 -4.05 -85.10 -9.49
CA PRO A 586 -3.31 -84.46 -8.40
C PRO A 586 -1.86 -83.99 -8.79
N LEU A 587 -1.09 -83.59 -7.76
CA LEU A 587 0.39 -83.62 -7.61
C LEU A 587 1.19 -82.50 -8.31
N ARG A 588 2.26 -81.93 -7.72
CA ARG A 588 3.28 -82.58 -6.91
C ARG A 588 4.19 -81.57 -6.18
N GLU A 589 4.57 -81.92 -4.94
CA GLU A 589 5.82 -81.73 -4.17
C GLU A 589 6.76 -80.55 -4.51
N GLY A 590 7.39 -79.83 -3.58
CA GLY A 590 7.56 -80.03 -2.14
C GLY A 590 8.61 -79.06 -1.57
N SER A 591 8.70 -79.02 -0.23
CA SER A 591 9.88 -78.80 0.64
C SER A 591 10.99 -77.85 0.14
N GLY A 592 11.44 -76.80 0.82
CA GLY A 592 11.36 -76.41 2.23
C GLY A 592 12.57 -75.52 2.56
N LYS A 593 12.44 -74.78 3.67
CA LYS A 593 13.50 -74.19 4.53
C LYS A 593 14.11 -72.79 4.23
N ASP A 594 13.99 -72.00 5.29
CA ASP A 594 14.98 -71.12 5.96
C ASP A 594 15.13 -69.64 5.57
N MET A 595 14.84 -68.82 6.59
CA MET A 595 15.08 -67.38 6.84
C MET A 595 16.60 -67.08 7.06
N PRO A 596 17.10 -65.89 7.50
CA PRO A 596 16.56 -64.50 7.67
C PRO A 596 17.52 -63.34 7.23
N LYS A 597 17.10 -62.07 7.48
CA LYS A 597 17.91 -60.82 7.69
C LYS A 597 18.54 -60.16 6.44
N ALA A 598 18.74 -58.83 6.33
CA ALA A 598 18.55 -57.66 7.18
C ALA A 598 18.51 -56.38 6.30
N GLN A 599 17.81 -55.35 6.80
CA GLN A 599 18.09 -53.90 6.77
C GLN A 599 18.72 -53.22 5.53
N GLY A 600 18.02 -52.20 5.04
CA GLY A 600 18.57 -51.04 4.34
C GLY A 600 17.55 -49.89 4.37
N LEU A 601 17.89 -48.80 5.06
CA LEU A 601 17.14 -47.55 5.11
C LEU A 601 17.13 -46.89 3.72
N GLU A 602 16.01 -46.25 3.33
CA GLU A 602 16.03 -44.90 2.73
C GLU A 602 14.60 -44.31 2.62
N ASN A 603 14.54 -43.01 2.87
CA ASN A 603 13.37 -42.15 2.81
C ASN A 603 12.77 -42.08 1.39
N GLY A 604 11.44 -41.99 1.31
CA GLY A 604 10.73 -41.66 0.08
C GLY A 604 9.33 -41.15 0.35
N ASP A 605 9.16 -39.83 0.25
CA ASP A 605 7.88 -39.16 0.10
C ASP A 605 7.09 -39.81 -1.04
N SER A 606 5.87 -40.27 -0.75
CA SER A 606 4.93 -40.70 -1.78
C SER A 606 3.50 -40.49 -1.30
N VAL A 607 2.92 -39.38 -1.75
CA VAL A 607 1.49 -39.11 -1.80
C VAL A 607 0.81 -40.30 -2.47
N THR A 608 0.16 -41.16 -1.68
CA THR A 608 -0.75 -42.18 -2.18
C THR A 608 -2.17 -41.64 -2.10
N SER A 609 -2.68 -41.24 -3.27
CA SER A 609 -4.12 -41.27 -3.53
C SER A 609 -4.64 -42.66 -3.17
N PRO A 610 -5.83 -42.83 -2.57
CA PRO A 610 -6.36 -44.16 -2.35
C PRO A 610 -6.69 -44.76 -3.71
N GLU A 611 -5.81 -45.65 -4.17
CA GLU A 611 -6.09 -46.54 -5.27
C GLU A 611 -7.34 -47.34 -4.96
N LYS A 612 -8.16 -47.42 -5.99
CA LYS A 612 -9.47 -48.03 -6.02
C LYS A 612 -9.33 -49.54 -5.86
N VAL A 613 -9.24 -50.03 -4.63
CA VAL A 613 -9.38 -51.46 -4.33
C VAL A 613 -10.87 -51.80 -4.42
N ALA A 614 -11.25 -52.42 -5.54
CA ALA A 614 -12.56 -53.03 -5.72
C ALA A 614 -12.67 -54.27 -4.82
N ALA A 615 -12.98 -54.06 -3.54
CA ALA A 615 -13.33 -55.12 -2.61
C ALA A 615 -14.72 -54.84 -2.01
N GLY A 616 -15.71 -55.67 -2.36
CA GLY A 616 -16.90 -55.88 -1.52
C GLY A 616 -18.17 -55.10 -1.84
N GLU A 617 -18.53 -54.84 -3.10
CA GLU A 617 -19.81 -54.18 -3.45
C GLU A 617 -21.08 -54.97 -3.05
N GLY A 618 -20.93 -56.26 -2.68
CA GLY A 618 -22.00 -57.13 -2.19
C GLY A 618 -21.98 -57.44 -0.67
N SER A 619 -20.93 -57.05 0.07
CA SER A 619 -20.79 -57.35 1.50
C SER A 619 -21.61 -56.38 2.35
N GLY A 620 -21.39 -55.07 2.18
CA GLY A 620 -22.02 -54.06 3.04
C GLY A 620 -23.55 -53.96 2.96
N LYS A 621 -24.18 -54.49 1.88
CA LYS A 621 -25.65 -54.57 1.79
C LYS A 621 -26.18 -55.74 2.64
N ARG A 622 -25.51 -56.89 2.60
CA ARG A 622 -25.83 -58.06 3.44
C ARG A 622 -25.62 -57.75 4.92
N ASP A 623 -24.58 -56.98 5.24
CA ASP A 623 -24.28 -56.57 6.62
C ASP A 623 -25.37 -55.63 7.20
N LEU A 624 -25.90 -54.68 6.40
CA LEU A 624 -27.02 -53.81 6.81
C LEU A 624 -28.34 -54.57 6.97
N GLU A 625 -28.60 -55.54 6.09
CA GLU A 625 -29.80 -56.40 6.16
C GLU A 625 -29.72 -57.34 7.38
N LEU A 626 -28.54 -57.90 7.65
CA LEU A 626 -28.26 -58.71 8.84
C LEU A 626 -28.43 -57.90 10.13
N LEU A 627 -27.86 -56.69 10.22
CA LEU A 627 -28.07 -55.80 11.36
C LEU A 627 -29.56 -55.47 11.56
N SER A 628 -30.30 -55.23 10.48
CA SER A 628 -31.74 -54.97 10.56
C SER A 628 -32.52 -56.18 11.11
N SER A 629 -32.14 -57.41 10.74
CA SER A 629 -32.75 -58.63 11.27
C SER A 629 -32.40 -58.92 12.74
N LEU A 630 -31.30 -58.37 13.24
CA LEU A 630 -30.84 -58.56 14.61
C LEU A 630 -31.41 -57.52 15.59
N LEU A 631 -32.02 -56.43 15.11
CA LEU A 631 -32.60 -55.39 15.98
C LEU A 631 -33.59 -55.92 17.03
N PRO A 632 -34.52 -56.85 16.71
CA PRO A 632 -35.44 -57.39 17.70
C PRO A 632 -34.77 -58.29 18.76
N GLN A 633 -33.53 -58.73 18.51
CA GLN A 633 -32.76 -59.60 19.40
C GLN A 633 -31.87 -58.81 20.36
N LEU A 634 -31.76 -57.48 20.17
CA LEU A 634 -30.99 -56.62 21.06
C LEU A 634 -31.72 -56.46 22.39
N THR A 635 -31.09 -56.93 23.47
CA THR A 635 -31.59 -56.80 24.84
C THR A 635 -30.68 -55.87 25.65
N GLY A 636 -31.26 -55.16 26.61
CA GLY A 636 -30.56 -54.25 27.51
C GLY A 636 -31.51 -53.60 28.51
N PRO A 637 -31.00 -52.89 29.55
CA PRO A 637 -29.60 -52.57 29.80
C PRO A 637 -28.75 -53.80 30.06
N VAL A 638 -27.49 -53.71 29.68
CA VAL A 638 -26.54 -54.83 29.69
C VAL A 638 -25.68 -54.80 30.95
N LEU A 639 -25.60 -53.62 31.57
CA LEU A 639 -25.05 -53.38 32.89
C LEU A 639 -26.05 -52.55 33.70
N GLU A 640 -26.12 -52.82 35.00
CA GLU A 640 -26.77 -51.94 35.96
C GLU A 640 -25.76 -50.88 36.39
N LEU A 641 -26.03 -49.61 36.08
CA LEU A 641 -25.19 -48.47 36.47
C LEU A 641 -25.89 -47.70 37.61
N PRO A 642 -25.36 -47.75 38.84
CA PRO A 642 -25.90 -46.97 39.95
C PRO A 642 -25.89 -45.47 39.65
N GLU A 643 -26.88 -44.72 40.15
CA GLU A 643 -26.98 -43.27 39.91
C GLU A 643 -25.73 -42.51 40.36
N ALA A 644 -25.15 -42.93 41.51
CA ALA A 644 -23.96 -42.33 42.08
C ALA A 644 -22.73 -42.44 41.16
N THR A 645 -22.66 -43.49 40.33
CA THR A 645 -21.61 -43.69 39.33
C THR A 645 -21.99 -43.06 37.99
N ARG A 646 -23.27 -43.14 37.62
CA ARG A 646 -23.79 -42.65 36.33
C ARG A 646 -23.72 -41.13 36.21
N ALA A 647 -24.16 -40.38 37.22
CA ALA A 647 -24.24 -38.92 37.15
C ALA A 647 -22.87 -38.25 36.92
N PRO A 648 -21.78 -38.62 37.64
CA PRO A 648 -20.44 -38.10 37.36
C PRO A 648 -19.92 -38.45 35.95
N LEU A 649 -20.23 -39.65 35.46
CA LEU A 649 -19.86 -40.07 34.10
C LEU A 649 -20.63 -39.27 33.03
N GLU A 650 -21.90 -38.95 33.26
CA GLU A 650 -22.71 -38.11 32.36
C GLU A 650 -22.22 -36.66 32.32
N GLU A 651 -21.75 -36.12 33.45
CA GLU A 651 -21.12 -34.81 33.51
C GLU A 651 -19.79 -34.79 32.75
N LEU A 652 -18.91 -35.77 33.02
CA LEU A 652 -17.65 -35.92 32.28
C LEU A 652 -17.89 -36.10 30.78
N MET A 653 -18.95 -36.84 30.40
CA MET A 653 -19.33 -37.02 29.01
C MET A 653 -19.77 -35.70 28.35
N LEU A 654 -20.56 -34.89 29.05
CA LEU A 654 -20.95 -33.56 28.58
C LEU A 654 -19.72 -32.68 28.35
N GLU A 655 -18.81 -32.61 29.34
CA GLU A 655 -17.61 -31.80 29.24
C GLU A 655 -16.68 -32.29 28.12
N GLY A 656 -16.50 -33.61 27.97
CA GLY A 656 -15.73 -34.20 26.90
C GLY A 656 -16.32 -33.91 25.52
N ASP A 657 -17.64 -33.79 25.40
CA ASP A 657 -18.30 -33.39 24.16
C ASP A 657 -18.20 -31.91 23.83
N LEU A 658 -17.90 -31.06 24.82
CA LEU A 658 -17.56 -29.65 24.61
C LEU A 658 -16.10 -29.47 24.17
N LEU A 659 -15.22 -30.43 24.46
CA LEU A 659 -13.84 -30.39 23.99
C LEU A 659 -13.80 -30.55 22.46
N GLU A 660 -13.06 -29.66 21.81
CA GLU A 660 -12.75 -29.76 20.38
C GLU A 660 -11.54 -30.70 20.13
N VAL A 661 -11.37 -31.71 20.99
CA VAL A 661 -10.28 -32.70 20.99
C VAL A 661 -10.87 -34.10 21.14
N THR A 662 -10.35 -35.09 20.41
CA THR A 662 -10.73 -36.50 20.58
C THR A 662 -9.80 -37.19 21.57
N LEU A 663 -10.39 -37.79 22.61
CA LEU A 663 -9.71 -38.54 23.67
C LEU A 663 -10.35 -39.92 23.82
N ASP A 664 -9.55 -40.96 24.03
CA ASP A 664 -10.04 -42.35 24.09
C ASP A 664 -10.88 -42.61 25.35
N GLU A 665 -10.62 -41.86 26.43
CA GLU A 665 -11.45 -41.88 27.65
C GLU A 665 -12.90 -41.47 27.36
N ASN A 666 -13.12 -40.56 26.40
CA ASN A 666 -14.45 -40.10 25.99
C ASN A 666 -15.27 -41.23 25.38
N HIS A 667 -14.61 -42.09 24.60
CA HIS A 667 -15.22 -43.27 24.00
C HIS A 667 -15.54 -44.33 25.06
N SER A 668 -14.63 -44.54 26.00
CA SER A 668 -14.81 -45.50 27.10
C SER A 668 -16.00 -45.14 28.00
N ILE A 669 -16.11 -43.86 28.38
CA ILE A 669 -17.24 -43.33 29.15
C ILE A 669 -18.55 -43.48 28.36
N TRP A 670 -18.55 -43.15 27.07
CA TRP A 670 -19.72 -43.32 26.20
C TRP A 670 -20.20 -44.77 26.13
N GLN A 671 -19.30 -45.73 25.90
CA GLN A 671 -19.64 -47.16 25.84
C GLN A 671 -20.27 -47.65 27.15
N LEU A 672 -19.70 -47.24 28.28
CA LEU A 672 -20.20 -47.63 29.60
C LEU A 672 -21.60 -47.05 29.88
N LEU A 673 -21.82 -45.78 29.57
CA LEU A 673 -23.14 -45.13 29.66
C LEU A 673 -24.16 -45.76 28.71
N GLN A 674 -23.74 -46.18 27.52
CA GLN A 674 -24.58 -46.86 26.54
C GLN A 674 -24.99 -48.25 27.05
N ALA A 675 -24.05 -49.04 27.60
CA ALA A 675 -24.33 -50.34 28.19
C ALA A 675 -25.28 -50.29 29.41
N GLY A 676 -25.29 -49.16 30.12
CA GLY A 676 -26.19 -48.88 31.25
C GLY A 676 -27.62 -48.50 30.89
N ARG A 677 -27.96 -48.43 29.59
CA ARG A 677 -29.27 -48.01 29.09
C ARG A 677 -29.86 -49.11 28.20
N PRO A 678 -31.19 -49.16 28.00
CA PRO A 678 -31.75 -50.01 26.95
C PRO A 678 -31.31 -49.51 25.56
N PRO A 679 -31.17 -50.41 24.56
CA PRO A 679 -30.84 -50.00 23.20
C PRO A 679 -31.90 -49.06 22.63
N ASP A 680 -31.48 -47.90 22.12
CA ASP A 680 -32.36 -46.99 21.39
C ASP A 680 -32.61 -47.55 19.98
N LEU A 681 -33.49 -48.57 19.92
CA LEU A 681 -33.84 -49.27 18.68
C LEU A 681 -34.32 -48.31 17.60
N GLN A 682 -35.02 -47.25 18.00
CA GLN A 682 -35.53 -46.27 17.06
C GLN A 682 -34.39 -45.49 16.41
N ARG A 683 -33.47 -44.96 17.20
CA ARG A 683 -32.29 -44.25 16.69
C ARG A 683 -31.45 -45.14 15.78
N VAL A 684 -31.24 -46.40 16.17
CA VAL A 684 -30.51 -47.37 15.35
C VAL A 684 -31.23 -47.63 14.03
N CYS A 685 -32.56 -47.83 14.02
CA CYS A 685 -33.36 -47.92 12.80
C CYS A 685 -33.17 -46.71 11.89
N THR A 686 -33.29 -45.50 12.45
CA THR A 686 -33.11 -44.25 11.70
C THR A 686 -31.73 -44.16 11.06
N LEU A 687 -30.67 -44.49 11.80
CA LEU A 687 -29.29 -44.49 11.27
C LEU A 687 -29.10 -45.54 10.17
N LEU A 688 -29.63 -46.75 10.35
CA LEU A 688 -29.59 -47.80 9.32
C LEU A 688 -30.33 -47.39 8.04
N GLU A 689 -31.49 -46.75 8.16
CA GLU A 689 -32.27 -46.24 7.01
C GLU A 689 -31.53 -45.13 6.27
N LEU A 690 -30.91 -44.21 6.99
CA LEU A 690 -30.11 -43.13 6.40
C LEU A 690 -28.87 -43.68 5.70
N GLU A 691 -28.16 -44.62 6.32
CA GLU A 691 -26.99 -45.27 5.71
C GLU A 691 -27.36 -46.09 4.47
N LYS A 692 -28.50 -46.79 4.50
CA LYS A 692 -29.09 -47.43 3.32
C LYS A 692 -29.36 -46.39 2.24
N ALA A 693 -30.04 -45.29 2.55
CA ALA A 693 -30.38 -44.25 1.57
C ALA A 693 -29.14 -43.61 0.91
N GLU A 694 -28.10 -43.29 1.68
CA GLU A 694 -26.83 -42.75 1.15
C GLU A 694 -26.14 -43.71 0.18
N ARG A 695 -26.10 -45.01 0.50
CA ARG A 695 -25.50 -46.04 -0.36
C ARG A 695 -26.29 -46.24 -1.66
N HIS A 696 -27.62 -46.11 -1.61
CA HIS A 696 -28.47 -46.16 -2.80
C HIS A 696 -28.32 -44.89 -3.67
N GLY A 697 -28.22 -43.71 -3.07
CA GLY A 697 -27.98 -42.44 -3.77
C GLY A 697 -26.60 -42.35 -4.45
N SER A 698 -25.56 -42.91 -3.82
CA SER A 698 -24.21 -43.00 -4.38
C SER A 698 -24.16 -43.92 -5.62
N ARG A 699 -24.91 -45.03 -5.60
CA ARG A 699 -25.11 -45.90 -6.78
C ARG A 699 -25.83 -45.18 -7.93
N GLY A 700 -26.76 -44.27 -7.64
CA GLY A 700 -27.46 -43.45 -8.62
C GLY A 700 -26.55 -42.44 -9.35
N ARG A 701 -25.70 -41.72 -8.60
CA ARG A 701 -24.73 -40.77 -9.19
C ARG A 701 -23.66 -41.46 -10.02
N GLY A 702 -23.14 -42.61 -9.58
CA GLY A 702 -22.19 -43.43 -10.34
C GLY A 702 -22.77 -43.91 -11.68
N ARG A 703 -24.00 -44.42 -11.67
CA ARG A 703 -24.71 -44.85 -12.90
C ARG A 703 -25.05 -43.68 -13.83
N ALA A 704 -25.33 -42.49 -13.31
CA ALA A 704 -25.57 -41.29 -14.11
C ALA A 704 -24.29 -40.76 -14.79
N LEU A 705 -23.16 -40.81 -14.09
CA LEU A 705 -21.84 -40.44 -14.62
C LEU A 705 -21.39 -41.43 -15.71
N GLU A 706 -21.67 -42.72 -15.52
CA GLU A 706 -21.36 -43.77 -16.50
C GLU A 706 -22.26 -43.71 -17.74
N ARG A 707 -23.55 -43.41 -17.59
CA ARG A 707 -24.46 -43.13 -18.73
C ARG A 707 -24.05 -41.88 -19.52
N ARG A 708 -23.53 -40.83 -18.85
CA ARG A 708 -22.95 -39.65 -19.54
C ARG A 708 -21.66 -39.98 -20.29
N ARG A 709 -20.83 -40.90 -19.78
CA ARG A 709 -19.62 -41.37 -20.48
C ARG A 709 -19.92 -42.26 -21.68
N ARG A 710 -20.97 -43.10 -21.62
CA ARG A 710 -21.41 -43.94 -22.75
C ARG A 710 -22.13 -43.19 -23.87
N ARG A 711 -22.64 -41.97 -23.61
CA ARG A 711 -23.21 -41.07 -24.63
C ARG A 711 -22.16 -40.17 -25.32
N LYS A 712 -20.89 -40.26 -24.92
CA LYS A 712 -19.75 -39.51 -25.48
C LYS A 712 -18.72 -40.42 -26.18
N LYS A 713 -19.09 -41.67 -26.47
CA LYS A 713 -18.33 -42.57 -27.34
C LYS A 713 -19.16 -42.86 -28.57
#